data_AF-A0AAU5BTE3-F1
#
_entry.id   AF-A0AAU5BTE3-F1
#
_cell.length_a   1.000
_cell.length_b   1.000
_cell.length_c   1.000
_cell.angle_alpha   90.00
_cell.angle_beta   90.00
_cell.angle_gamma   90.00
#
_symmetry.space_group_name_H-M   'P 1'
#
loop_
_entity.id
_entity.type
_entity.pdbx_description
1 polymer ?
#
loop_
_entity_poly.entity_id
_entity_poly.type
_entity_poly.pdbx_seq_one_letter_code
_entity_poly.pdbx_strand_id
1 'polypeptide(L)'
;MTTSAPPPLAPGDLGVFVQESAAAGELVVQPRMGMVGPEEMAGGVAAVAALPERTVATLTIDSYTRVGDHAAATAALRAGRPLNGFPLVSHGPRTTARVAAAAGRATPVQVRHGSADPMAIFRTMAAAGLAASEGGPVSYCLPYGRTPLAESVAAWRDSVQFLTEESRAHGRRAHLESFGGCLLGQLCPPSLLVAVSVLECLFFVANGATSVSLSYAQQTHPAQDTGALTALRLLADEFLPPSVDRHIVLYTYMGVYPRTVPGARLLLRRSAELAVRGGAQRLIVKTETEAHRIPTVEENLTALRIAADAARSAPRRGTPQGTRSAARSTDADAEETLVEARALVTAVLGLSDDLGVALLKAFDRGLLDVPFCLHPDNRGAVRSTVAPDGRLQWTDLGALPLLTTSRRTVPMTSRQLSGMLGRVAREHDQAAAANPPPEPAPRNAPAPSGDPLRIAFVGMGPRGLSVLERLAARCADAPPARPVEVFAVDPYEAGAGRIWRTDQSPWFLMNTPAQEVTMFSGPADAGPHRPGAGPSLGEWWAQDDPASAEPEGYAPRAVYGRYLTYVMRRIEETLPPSLTVRRVPARVICAERGRAEGTRDRARHRLRLDRGDVLTVDRVVLATGHPVNELDADQRAWTQFAREHSTPTRPVRYIAGGSASEMPLAGIPAGASVGILGMGLTFYDILTELTLGRGGTFTEGCEGLLYLPSGKEPRILAGSRGGVPLLTRGANQKGPEHRYQARLFTAERMAAIRAAEAPLDFEQSVLPWLLAEVNLVLLATRIRQVHGPEAAEEFTERGAQALADRDDPDPRLLERLAAGHRIDARPLTGLDALARPFGGRRFGSPAEYHKVLTEWLRADLFEARQGNADGPLKAAADVLRDVRQTIRTVVDFGGLTPASHRWFLSEFGPVAAMVSTGPPQVRSEQFLALLAAGVLEPVGPGARFGADPVEGRFTVESAQVENSWVALDVVVDARVPGTDLTADRDPLIRGLMVDGEIRTFTNAGDGAEEFATGGLDCTDSPYHPVRADGSVDTSTHVLGIPSEYTRWFTQVGSGRPGLWGSFTRDADAIAEALVGVAGVGRPAADRVLLGGAG
;
A
#
# COMPACT_ATOMS: atom_id res chain seq x y z
N MET A 1 63.14 0.81 39.75
CA MET A 1 61.84 1.41 40.15
C MET A 1 60.78 0.38 39.85
N THR A 2 60.18 -0.18 40.90
CA THR A 2 59.15 -1.22 40.82
C THR A 2 57.89 -0.65 40.20
N THR A 3 57.58 -1.05 38.97
CA THR A 3 56.31 -0.77 38.29
C THR A 3 55.20 -1.53 39.00
N SER A 4 54.47 -0.87 39.90
CA SER A 4 53.22 -1.42 40.43
C SER A 4 52.27 -1.65 39.27
N ALA A 5 51.77 -2.87 39.09
CA ALA A 5 50.70 -3.15 38.15
C ALA A 5 49.53 -2.18 38.40
N PRO A 6 48.94 -1.58 37.36
CA PRO A 6 47.77 -0.73 37.53
C PRO A 6 46.66 -1.52 38.23
N PRO A 7 45.84 -0.88 39.10
CA PRO A 7 44.75 -1.56 39.78
C PRO A 7 43.80 -2.20 38.75
N PRO A 8 43.22 -3.38 39.04
CA PRO A 8 42.27 -4.03 38.15
C PRO A 8 41.08 -3.09 37.89
N LEU A 9 40.69 -2.94 36.63
CA LEU A 9 39.55 -2.14 36.22
C LEU A 9 38.26 -2.70 36.82
N ALA A 10 37.30 -1.83 37.09
CA ALA A 10 36.00 -2.24 37.59
C ALA A 10 35.27 -3.15 36.56
N PRO A 11 34.47 -4.13 37.02
CA PRO A 11 33.55 -4.87 36.16
C PRO A 11 32.67 -3.90 35.35
N GLY A 12 32.44 -4.22 34.06
CA GLY A 12 31.66 -3.38 33.15
C GLY A 12 32.48 -2.39 32.31
N ASP A 13 33.82 -2.45 32.33
CA ASP A 13 34.66 -1.77 31.34
C ASP A 13 34.38 -2.31 29.92
N LEU A 14 34.00 -1.42 29.00
CA LEU A 14 33.58 -1.79 27.65
C LEU A 14 34.69 -2.48 26.85
N GLY A 15 35.93 -2.00 26.98
CA GLY A 15 37.06 -2.55 26.25
C GLY A 15 37.39 -3.97 26.69
N VAL A 16 37.48 -4.20 28.00
CA VAL A 16 37.70 -5.53 28.59
C VAL A 16 36.57 -6.47 28.20
N PHE A 17 35.31 -6.05 28.34
CA PHE A 17 34.14 -6.87 28.01
C PHE A 17 34.15 -7.35 26.54
N VAL A 18 34.52 -6.46 25.61
CA VAL A 18 34.60 -6.81 24.18
C VAL A 18 35.80 -7.73 23.90
N GLN A 19 36.95 -7.50 24.54
CA GLN A 19 38.11 -8.38 24.41
C GLN A 19 37.84 -9.79 24.94
N GLU A 20 37.21 -9.91 26.11
CA GLU A 20 36.82 -11.20 26.70
C GLU A 20 35.82 -11.94 25.81
N SER A 21 34.83 -11.23 25.25
CA SER A 21 33.86 -11.79 24.30
C SER A 21 34.54 -12.27 23.02
N ALA A 22 35.46 -11.48 22.47
CA ALA A 22 36.22 -11.84 21.29
C ALA A 22 37.14 -13.06 21.54
N ALA A 23 37.77 -13.15 22.71
CA ALA A 23 38.57 -14.30 23.11
C ALA A 23 37.72 -15.58 23.27
N ALA A 24 36.46 -15.44 23.68
CA ALA A 24 35.47 -16.52 23.69
C ALA A 24 34.89 -16.85 22.29
N GLY A 25 35.24 -16.06 21.26
CA GLY A 25 34.75 -16.23 19.89
C GLY A 25 33.28 -15.82 19.73
N GLU A 26 32.80 -14.91 20.56
CA GLU A 26 31.44 -14.37 20.56
C GLU A 26 31.42 -12.93 20.04
N LEU A 27 30.45 -12.59 19.19
CA LEU A 27 30.22 -11.23 18.73
C LEU A 27 29.42 -10.46 19.77
N VAL A 28 29.88 -9.28 20.17
CA VAL A 28 29.09 -8.38 21.03
C VAL A 28 28.05 -7.66 20.17
N VAL A 29 26.77 -7.75 20.53
CA VAL A 29 25.67 -7.08 19.82
C VAL A 29 25.09 -5.96 20.66
N GLN A 30 24.88 -4.79 20.07
CA GLN A 30 24.47 -3.59 20.81
C GLN A 30 23.35 -2.83 20.09
N PRO A 31 22.26 -2.44 20.79
CA PRO A 31 21.16 -1.69 20.19
C PRO A 31 21.43 -0.19 20.22
N ARG A 32 20.57 0.57 19.52
CA ARG A 32 20.38 2.01 19.74
C ARG A 32 19.03 2.25 20.39
N MET A 33 19.05 2.66 21.65
CA MET A 33 17.85 2.83 22.47
C MET A 33 17.96 4.07 23.35
N GLY A 34 16.87 4.84 23.44
CA GLY A 34 16.80 6.06 24.23
C GLY A 34 15.35 6.47 24.47
N MET A 35 14.84 6.21 25.67
CA MET A 35 13.48 6.55 26.08
C MET A 35 13.48 7.82 26.92
N VAL A 36 12.40 8.59 26.87
CA VAL A 36 12.33 9.89 27.57
C VAL A 36 12.21 9.70 29.09
N GLY A 37 11.37 8.75 29.51
CA GLY A 37 11.09 8.45 30.91
C GLY A 37 12.24 7.67 31.57
N PRO A 38 12.72 8.07 32.76
CA PRO A 38 13.79 7.34 33.46
C PRO A 38 13.44 5.88 33.78
N GLU A 39 12.21 5.60 34.21
CA GLU A 39 11.81 4.22 34.57
C GLU A 39 11.72 3.32 33.34
N GLU A 40 11.16 3.83 32.24
CA GLU A 40 11.11 3.12 30.96
C GLU A 40 12.52 2.86 30.42
N MET A 41 13.41 3.87 30.50
CA MET A 41 14.79 3.72 30.08
C MET A 41 15.53 2.69 30.94
N ALA A 42 15.34 2.72 32.26
CA ALA A 42 15.91 1.73 33.18
C ALA A 42 15.41 0.31 32.88
N GLY A 43 14.11 0.15 32.61
CA GLY A 43 13.52 -1.12 32.20
C GLY A 43 14.12 -1.66 30.91
N GLY A 44 14.34 -0.80 29.90
CA GLY A 44 15.03 -1.17 28.68
C GLY A 44 16.47 -1.60 28.92
N VAL A 45 17.23 -0.82 29.70
CA VAL A 45 18.63 -1.14 30.06
C VAL A 45 18.72 -2.50 30.76
N ALA A 46 17.84 -2.75 31.75
CA ALA A 46 17.78 -4.03 32.44
C ALA A 46 17.43 -5.19 31.50
N ALA A 47 16.49 -4.98 30.58
CA ALA A 47 16.07 -6.01 29.63
C ALA A 47 17.20 -6.40 28.65
N VAL A 48 18.00 -5.42 28.20
CA VAL A 48 19.20 -5.70 27.39
C VAL A 48 20.22 -6.49 28.21
N ALA A 49 20.50 -6.07 29.44
CA ALA A 49 21.46 -6.73 30.31
C ALA A 49 21.04 -8.16 30.74
N ALA A 50 19.75 -8.45 30.73
CA ALA A 50 19.20 -9.77 31.06
C ALA A 50 19.23 -10.77 29.89
N LEU A 51 19.60 -10.34 28.69
CA LEU A 51 19.75 -11.26 27.56
C LEU A 51 20.92 -12.23 27.79
N PRO A 52 20.78 -13.51 27.41
CA PRO A 52 21.88 -14.48 27.49
C PRO A 52 23.01 -14.18 26.49
N GLU A 53 22.74 -13.39 25.46
CA GLU A 53 23.73 -12.91 24.49
C GLU A 53 24.74 -11.91 25.11
N ARG A 54 25.94 -11.79 24.51
CA ARG A 54 26.90 -10.73 24.85
C ARG A 54 26.40 -9.38 24.35
N THR A 55 25.82 -8.59 25.25
CA THR A 55 25.23 -7.29 24.92
C THR A 55 25.91 -6.12 25.63
N VAL A 56 25.78 -4.94 25.03
CA VAL A 56 26.11 -3.65 25.66
C VAL A 56 24.83 -2.83 25.72
N ALA A 57 24.56 -2.22 26.87
CA ALA A 57 23.41 -1.33 27.02
C ALA A 57 23.75 0.06 26.47
N THR A 58 22.75 0.76 25.94
CA THR A 58 22.93 2.05 25.26
C THR A 58 22.02 3.11 25.87
N LEU A 59 22.55 4.31 26.07
CA LEU A 59 21.77 5.54 26.28
C LEU A 59 21.89 6.45 25.05
N THR A 60 20.89 6.41 24.17
CA THR A 60 20.85 7.28 22.98
C THR A 60 20.27 8.64 23.36
N ILE A 61 21.04 9.71 23.17
CA ILE A 61 20.70 11.06 23.64
C ILE A 61 19.73 11.77 22.69
N ASP A 62 18.81 12.59 23.18
CA ASP A 62 17.85 13.33 22.37
C ASP A 62 18.49 14.45 21.53
N SER A 63 17.82 14.89 20.46
CA SER A 63 18.36 15.88 19.52
C SER A 63 18.53 17.30 20.08
N TYR A 64 17.74 17.74 21.07
CA TYR A 64 17.96 19.06 21.67
C TYR A 64 19.25 19.07 22.49
N THR A 65 19.48 18.01 23.26
CA THR A 65 20.74 17.86 24.01
C THR A 65 21.95 17.79 23.06
N ARG A 66 21.82 17.15 21.88
CA ARG A 66 22.89 17.07 20.88
C ARG A 66 23.32 18.42 20.29
N VAL A 67 22.47 19.44 20.33
CA VAL A 67 22.78 20.78 19.79
C VAL A 67 23.02 21.81 20.91
N GLY A 68 23.14 21.36 22.16
CA GLY A 68 23.35 22.25 23.31
C GLY A 68 22.10 22.96 23.82
N ASP A 69 20.91 22.71 23.25
CA ASP A 69 19.65 23.33 23.69
C ASP A 69 19.01 22.58 24.86
N HIS A 70 19.71 22.59 25.99
CA HIS A 70 19.27 21.91 27.21
C HIS A 70 17.99 22.54 27.81
N ALA A 71 17.74 23.82 27.51
CA ALA A 71 16.54 24.52 27.95
C ALA A 71 15.30 23.97 27.24
N ALA A 72 15.34 23.80 25.91
CA ALA A 72 14.26 23.19 25.15
C ALA A 72 14.03 21.72 25.54
N ALA A 73 15.09 20.94 25.75
CA ALA A 73 14.98 19.57 26.25
C ALA A 73 14.24 19.51 27.59
N THR A 74 14.59 20.41 28.52
CA THR A 74 13.95 20.50 29.85
C THR A 74 12.50 20.96 29.75
N ALA A 75 12.20 21.92 28.89
CA ALA A 75 10.84 22.40 28.66
C ALA A 75 9.96 21.30 28.05
N ALA A 76 10.47 20.57 27.06
CA ALA A 76 9.78 19.44 26.44
C ALA A 76 9.49 18.33 27.46
N LEU A 77 10.46 17.99 28.30
CA LEU A 77 10.30 17.01 29.38
C LEU A 77 9.19 17.43 30.36
N ARG A 78 9.18 18.70 30.81
CA ARG A 78 8.14 19.22 31.71
C ARG A 78 6.75 19.24 31.09
N ALA A 79 6.68 19.49 29.79
CA ALA A 79 5.42 19.53 29.05
C ALA A 79 4.94 18.14 28.59
N GLY A 80 5.67 17.06 28.88
CA GLY A 80 5.34 15.71 28.40
C GLY A 80 5.41 15.57 26.87
N ARG A 81 6.20 16.41 26.19
CA ARG A 81 6.35 16.35 24.73
C ARG A 81 7.30 15.21 24.33
N PRO A 82 7.06 14.55 23.19
CA PRO A 82 7.91 13.46 22.74
C PRO A 82 9.33 13.96 22.43
N LEU A 83 10.33 13.16 22.82
CA LEU A 83 11.74 13.32 22.45
C LEU A 83 12.22 12.03 21.79
N ASN A 84 13.21 12.15 20.91
CA ASN A 84 13.77 11.02 20.14
C ASN A 84 14.94 10.31 20.84
N GLY A 85 15.09 10.52 22.15
CA GLY A 85 16.18 9.97 22.95
C GLY A 85 16.06 10.30 24.44
N PHE A 86 16.99 9.80 25.23
CA PHE A 86 17.10 10.04 26.66
C PHE A 86 17.73 11.41 26.94
N PRO A 87 17.02 12.36 27.60
CA PRO A 87 17.55 13.70 27.85
C PRO A 87 18.47 13.73 29.06
N LEU A 88 19.67 13.16 28.88
CA LEU A 88 20.66 12.91 29.94
C LEU A 88 21.02 14.17 30.75
N VAL A 89 21.25 15.30 30.08
CA VAL A 89 21.61 16.56 30.75
C VAL A 89 20.43 17.12 31.55
N SER A 90 19.21 17.10 30.99
CA SER A 90 18.01 17.59 31.67
C SER A 90 17.60 16.72 32.87
N HIS A 91 17.78 15.40 32.79
CA HIS A 91 17.55 14.48 33.92
C HIS A 91 18.63 14.58 35.01
N GLY A 92 19.85 14.95 34.61
CA GLY A 92 20.98 15.13 35.49
C GLY A 92 21.67 13.81 35.90
N PRO A 93 22.81 13.91 36.61
CA PRO A 93 23.70 12.78 36.85
C PRO A 93 23.12 11.74 37.82
N ARG A 94 22.34 12.14 38.83
CA ARG A 94 21.74 11.21 39.80
C ARG A 94 20.73 10.26 39.13
N THR A 95 19.83 10.83 38.32
CA THR A 95 18.84 10.06 37.56
C THR A 95 19.52 9.16 36.55
N THR A 96 20.52 9.68 35.83
CA THR A 96 21.31 8.91 34.87
C THR A 96 22.04 7.74 35.54
N ALA A 97 22.64 7.94 36.72
CA ALA A 97 23.29 6.88 37.48
C ALA A 97 22.31 5.77 37.87
N ARG A 98 21.09 6.13 38.29
CA ARG A 98 20.02 5.17 38.62
C ARG A 98 19.59 4.36 37.39
N VAL A 99 19.42 5.01 36.24
CA VAL A 99 19.08 4.33 34.97
C VAL A 99 20.21 3.38 34.54
N ALA A 100 21.45 3.85 34.57
CA ALA A 100 22.61 3.04 34.21
C ALA A 100 22.82 1.84 35.13
N ALA A 101 22.53 1.99 36.43
CA ALA A 101 22.65 0.90 37.41
C ALA A 101 21.73 -0.30 37.11
N ALA A 102 20.67 -0.11 36.32
CA ALA A 102 19.79 -1.18 35.87
C ALA A 102 20.51 -2.24 35.00
N ALA A 103 21.67 -1.91 34.41
CA ALA A 103 22.50 -2.85 33.66
C ALA A 103 23.23 -3.87 34.57
N GLY A 104 23.26 -3.62 35.89
CA GLY A 104 24.10 -4.37 36.83
C GLY A 104 25.58 -4.00 36.72
N ARG A 105 26.45 -4.83 37.32
CA ARG A 105 27.89 -4.58 37.37
C ARG A 105 28.67 -5.13 36.17
N ALA A 106 28.13 -6.10 35.45
CA ALA A 106 28.87 -6.82 34.41
C ALA A 106 28.66 -6.25 33.01
N THR A 107 27.46 -5.73 32.72
CA THR A 107 27.08 -5.24 31.38
C THR A 107 27.51 -3.78 31.21
N PRO A 108 28.38 -3.45 30.23
CA PRO A 108 28.76 -2.07 29.97
C PRO A 108 27.58 -1.23 29.50
N VAL A 109 27.59 0.06 29.85
CA VAL A 109 26.62 1.06 29.37
C VAL A 109 27.38 2.13 28.57
N GLN A 110 27.00 2.33 27.31
CA GLN A 110 27.59 3.35 26.45
C GLN A 110 26.61 4.48 26.17
N VAL A 111 27.08 5.72 26.28
CA VAL A 111 26.34 6.91 25.86
C VAL A 111 26.56 7.14 24.36
N ARG A 112 25.47 7.27 23.59
CA ARG A 112 25.52 7.43 22.14
C ARG A 112 24.74 8.68 21.74
N HIS A 113 25.34 9.56 20.94
CA HIS A 113 24.78 10.88 20.65
C HIS A 113 25.12 11.33 19.22
N GLY A 114 25.28 12.64 19.00
CA GLY A 114 25.62 13.25 17.71
C GLY A 114 25.87 14.73 17.92
N SER A 115 26.84 15.05 18.80
CA SER A 115 27.08 16.42 19.30
C SER A 115 28.46 16.90 18.85
N ALA A 116 28.49 18.09 18.25
CA ALA A 116 29.73 18.79 17.90
C ALA A 116 30.47 19.31 19.16
N ASP A 117 29.73 19.60 20.23
CA ASP A 117 30.27 19.93 21.56
C ASP A 117 29.69 18.95 22.61
N PRO A 118 30.46 17.92 23.01
CA PRO A 118 29.96 16.91 23.94
C PRO A 118 30.20 17.27 25.41
N MET A 119 30.76 18.43 25.75
CA MET A 119 31.25 18.73 27.11
C MET A 119 30.16 18.55 28.18
N ALA A 120 28.95 19.08 27.96
CA ALA A 120 27.83 18.94 28.91
C ALA A 120 27.37 17.48 29.09
N ILE A 121 27.39 16.69 28.02
CA ILE A 121 27.09 15.26 28.04
C ILE A 121 28.17 14.53 28.85
N PHE A 122 29.44 14.80 28.57
CA PHE A 122 30.59 14.14 29.20
C PHE A 122 30.67 14.44 30.71
N ARG A 123 30.44 15.70 31.11
CA ARG A 123 30.33 16.07 32.53
C ARG A 123 29.22 15.31 33.24
N THR A 124 28.04 15.24 32.63
CA THR A 124 26.88 14.59 33.26
C THR A 124 27.04 13.08 33.32
N MET A 125 27.58 12.44 32.28
CA MET A 125 27.81 10.99 32.27
C MET A 125 28.95 10.59 33.23
N ALA A 126 30.05 11.37 33.31
CA ALA A 126 31.14 11.10 34.23
C ALA A 126 30.67 11.21 35.69
N ALA A 127 29.90 12.25 36.01
CA ALA A 127 29.25 12.41 37.31
C ALA A 127 28.20 11.32 37.61
N ALA A 128 27.64 10.68 36.58
CA ALA A 128 26.76 9.50 36.72
C ALA A 128 27.53 8.18 36.85
N GLY A 129 28.86 8.19 36.75
CA GLY A 129 29.72 7.01 36.83
C GLY A 129 29.91 6.25 35.51
N LEU A 130 29.53 6.83 34.38
CA LEU A 130 29.73 6.28 33.04
C LEU A 130 31.04 6.78 32.43
N ALA A 131 31.71 5.93 31.65
CA ALA A 131 33.01 6.23 31.05
C ALA A 131 33.13 5.88 29.54
N ALA A 132 32.06 5.36 28.94
CA ALA A 132 32.05 4.94 27.53
C ALA A 132 31.13 5.83 26.68
N SER A 133 31.68 6.47 25.65
CA SER A 133 30.93 7.28 24.68
C SER A 133 31.32 6.98 23.24
N GLU A 134 30.56 7.54 22.30
CA GLU A 134 30.78 7.51 20.84
C GLU A 134 30.86 8.94 20.30
N GLY A 135 31.57 9.14 19.21
CA GLY A 135 31.55 10.35 18.39
C GLY A 135 32.94 10.73 17.89
N GLY A 136 33.11 11.98 17.51
CA GLY A 136 34.41 12.52 17.15
C GLY A 136 34.34 13.93 16.57
N PRO A 137 35.49 14.63 16.51
CA PRO A 137 35.54 16.04 16.11
C PRO A 137 35.05 16.30 14.69
N VAL A 138 35.14 15.31 13.79
CA VAL A 138 34.68 15.43 12.41
C VAL A 138 33.31 14.78 12.27
N SER A 139 33.19 13.54 12.75
CA SER A 139 32.05 12.65 12.54
C SER A 139 30.75 13.10 13.21
N TYR A 140 30.84 13.83 14.32
CA TYR A 140 29.68 14.43 15.01
C TYR A 140 29.51 15.93 14.74
N CYS A 141 30.30 16.47 13.82
CA CYS A 141 30.19 17.84 13.33
C CYS A 141 29.57 17.85 11.92
N LEU A 142 30.29 17.32 10.93
CA LEU A 142 29.93 17.44 9.51
C LEU A 142 28.54 16.89 9.16
N PRO A 143 28.14 15.68 9.61
CA PRO A 143 26.82 15.12 9.29
C PRO A 143 25.64 15.77 10.02
N TYR A 144 25.87 16.46 11.14
CA TYR A 144 24.83 16.73 12.14
C TYR A 144 24.45 18.20 12.31
N GLY A 145 25.17 19.14 11.70
CA GLY A 145 24.87 20.56 11.91
C GLY A 145 25.68 21.51 11.05
N ARG A 146 25.88 22.71 11.59
CA ARG A 146 26.66 23.81 10.98
C ARG A 146 27.67 24.42 11.95
N THR A 147 27.89 23.79 13.11
CA THR A 147 28.90 24.21 14.07
C THR A 147 30.26 24.19 13.37
N PRO A 148 31.02 25.29 13.36
CA PRO A 148 32.32 25.30 12.70
C PRO A 148 33.21 24.15 13.18
N LEU A 149 33.89 23.50 12.24
CA LEU A 149 34.74 22.34 12.53
C LEU A 149 35.85 22.70 13.54
N ALA A 150 36.36 23.93 13.49
CA ALA A 150 37.33 24.43 14.46
C ALA A 150 36.79 24.43 15.90
N GLU A 151 35.53 24.83 16.09
CA GLU A 151 34.87 24.79 17.40
C GLU A 151 34.66 23.35 17.86
N SER A 152 34.24 22.46 16.96
CA SER A 152 34.05 21.05 17.30
C SER A 152 35.37 20.37 17.66
N VAL A 153 36.44 20.61 16.91
CA VAL A 153 37.78 20.07 17.22
C VAL A 153 38.25 20.53 18.60
N ALA A 154 38.08 21.80 18.94
CA ALA A 154 38.43 22.33 20.26
C ALA A 154 37.57 21.71 21.37
N ALA A 155 36.25 21.66 21.19
CA ALA A 155 35.33 21.08 22.18
C ALA A 155 35.59 19.60 22.43
N TRP A 156 35.87 18.83 21.38
CA TRP A 156 36.23 17.42 21.48
C TRP A 156 37.59 17.21 22.14
N ARG A 157 38.60 18.04 21.85
CA ARG A 157 39.91 17.98 22.53
C ARG A 157 39.72 18.11 24.04
N ASP A 158 39.04 19.16 24.46
CA ASP A 158 38.86 19.49 25.87
C ASP A 158 37.96 18.44 26.56
N SER A 159 36.94 17.94 25.86
CA SER A 159 36.04 16.90 26.38
C SER A 159 36.73 15.55 26.56
N VAL A 160 37.59 15.14 25.63
CA VAL A 160 38.35 13.87 25.72
C VAL A 160 39.32 13.91 26.90
N GLN A 161 40.04 15.03 27.07
CA GLN A 161 40.94 15.24 28.20
C GLN A 161 40.16 15.16 29.51
N PHE A 162 39.06 15.91 29.62
CA PHE A 162 38.18 15.88 30.79
C PHE A 162 37.68 14.47 31.11
N LEU A 163 37.09 13.75 30.15
CA LEU A 163 36.53 12.42 30.40
C LEU A 163 37.61 11.42 30.83
N THR A 164 38.81 11.52 30.24
CA THR A 164 39.95 10.67 30.59
C THR A 164 40.44 10.94 32.01
N GLU A 165 40.63 12.21 32.37
CA GLU A 165 41.07 12.61 33.71
C GLU A 165 40.05 12.22 34.78
N GLU A 166 38.78 12.54 34.56
CA GLU A 166 37.69 12.19 35.48
C GLU A 166 37.51 10.69 35.63
N SER A 167 37.59 9.93 34.52
CA SER A 167 37.51 8.46 34.59
C SER A 167 38.65 7.90 35.43
N ARG A 168 39.88 8.36 35.19
CA ARG A 168 41.07 7.93 35.94
C ARG A 168 40.98 8.27 37.41
N ALA A 169 40.51 9.48 37.75
CA ALA A 169 40.32 9.93 39.14
C ALA A 169 39.33 9.03 39.92
N HIS A 170 38.41 8.38 39.22
CA HIS A 170 37.41 7.47 39.80
C HIS A 170 37.73 5.98 39.57
N GLY A 171 38.97 5.62 39.20
CA GLY A 171 39.38 4.23 38.99
C GLY A 171 38.72 3.54 37.79
N ARG A 172 38.25 4.32 36.81
CA ARG A 172 37.67 3.84 35.54
C ARG A 172 38.59 4.18 34.37
N ARG A 173 38.30 3.61 33.21
CA ARG A 173 38.98 3.93 31.96
C ARG A 173 37.97 4.51 30.98
N ALA A 174 38.29 5.68 30.42
CA ALA A 174 37.50 6.28 29.37
C ALA A 174 37.60 5.42 28.09
N HIS A 175 36.45 5.09 27.50
CA HIS A 175 36.36 4.39 26.23
C HIS A 175 35.67 5.29 25.19
N LEU A 176 36.35 5.55 24.08
CA LEU A 176 35.84 6.41 23.00
C LEU A 176 35.76 5.67 21.68
N GLU A 177 34.54 5.57 21.15
CA GLU A 177 34.27 5.02 19.83
C GLU A 177 34.23 6.13 18.79
N SER A 178 35.07 6.06 17.75
CA SER A 178 34.96 6.95 16.60
C SER A 178 33.64 6.69 15.86
N PHE A 179 32.97 7.74 15.36
CA PHE A 179 31.88 7.61 14.37
C PHE A 179 32.34 7.97 12.94
N GLY A 180 33.65 8.21 12.75
CA GLY A 180 34.29 8.49 11.48
C GLY A 180 34.17 7.37 10.44
N GLY A 181 33.99 6.12 10.87
CA GLY A 181 33.67 5.00 10.00
C GLY A 181 32.24 4.97 9.47
N CYS A 182 31.40 5.92 9.89
CA CYS A 182 30.00 6.02 9.51
C CYS A 182 29.71 7.29 8.72
N LEU A 183 30.12 8.47 9.23
CA LEU A 183 29.84 9.78 8.63
C LEU A 183 28.36 9.94 8.23
N LEU A 184 28.07 10.10 6.92
CA LEU A 184 26.73 10.24 6.36
C LEU A 184 25.96 8.90 6.26
N GLY A 185 26.61 7.78 6.58
CA GLY A 185 26.00 6.45 6.63
C GLY A 185 25.80 5.75 5.28
N GLN A 186 25.95 6.46 4.17
CA GLN A 186 25.81 5.91 2.81
C GLN A 186 26.61 6.71 1.79
N LEU A 187 26.96 6.05 0.67
CA LEU A 187 27.69 6.63 -0.46
C LEU A 187 29.07 7.21 -0.13
N CYS A 188 29.65 6.87 1.02
CA CYS A 188 31.02 7.23 1.37
C CYS A 188 31.95 6.07 0.99
N PRO A 189 32.91 6.25 0.07
CA PRO A 189 33.83 5.18 -0.29
C PRO A 189 34.57 4.63 0.94
N PRO A 190 34.81 3.31 1.03
CA PRO A 190 35.35 2.68 2.23
C PRO A 190 36.68 3.24 2.71
N SER A 191 37.56 3.67 1.80
CA SER A 191 38.86 4.24 2.15
C SER A 191 38.75 5.53 2.96
N LEU A 192 37.78 6.39 2.66
CA LEU A 192 37.50 7.60 3.47
C LEU A 192 37.01 7.22 4.87
N LEU A 193 36.06 6.30 4.97
CA LEU A 193 35.50 5.85 6.25
C LEU A 193 36.59 5.24 7.15
N VAL A 194 37.45 4.40 6.57
CA VAL A 194 38.60 3.81 7.27
C VAL A 194 39.57 4.88 7.73
N ALA A 195 39.94 5.83 6.86
CA ALA A 195 40.89 6.88 7.19
C ALA A 195 40.40 7.80 8.32
N VAL A 196 39.15 8.27 8.26
CA VAL A 196 38.58 9.15 9.30
C VAL A 196 38.42 8.40 10.63
N SER A 197 38.04 7.12 10.59
CA SER A 197 37.96 6.26 11.79
C SER A 197 39.32 6.16 12.51
N VAL A 198 40.40 5.92 11.76
CA VAL A 198 41.78 5.88 12.30
C VAL A 198 42.22 7.25 12.83
N LEU A 199 41.98 8.34 12.09
CA LEU A 199 42.36 9.69 12.48
C LEU A 199 41.64 10.17 13.74
N GLU A 200 40.35 9.88 13.90
CA GLU A 200 39.63 10.24 15.13
C GLU A 200 40.12 9.42 16.33
N CYS A 201 40.42 8.13 16.15
CA CYS A 201 41.02 7.33 17.23
C CYS A 201 42.41 7.86 17.63
N LEU A 202 43.25 8.26 16.67
CA LEU A 202 44.52 8.93 16.96
C LEU A 202 44.30 10.24 17.72
N PHE A 203 43.26 11.00 17.36
CA PHE A 203 42.91 12.24 18.04
C PHE A 203 42.52 11.97 19.51
N PHE A 204 41.76 10.91 19.78
CA PHE A 204 41.43 10.52 21.16
C PHE A 204 42.68 10.13 21.95
N VAL A 205 43.56 9.33 21.36
CA VAL A 205 44.81 8.87 22.00
C VAL A 205 45.75 10.03 22.29
N ALA A 206 45.90 10.97 21.33
CA ALA A 206 46.69 12.18 21.52
C ALA A 206 46.17 13.06 22.69
N ASN A 207 44.89 12.91 23.04
CA ASN A 207 44.23 13.61 24.14
C ASN A 207 44.02 12.73 25.39
N GLY A 208 44.74 11.61 25.49
CA GLY A 208 44.87 10.82 26.72
C GLY A 208 44.03 9.54 26.78
N ALA A 209 43.17 9.28 25.79
CA ALA A 209 42.37 8.05 25.78
C ALA A 209 43.27 6.81 25.62
N THR A 210 43.02 5.78 26.42
CA THR A 210 43.78 4.51 26.39
C THR A 210 42.93 3.32 25.94
N SER A 211 41.66 3.55 25.60
CA SER A 211 40.73 2.54 25.08
C SER A 211 39.83 3.18 24.03
N VAL A 212 39.82 2.61 22.82
CA VAL A 212 39.09 3.16 21.66
C VAL A 212 38.36 2.08 20.86
N SER A 213 37.33 2.48 20.12
CA SER A 213 36.72 1.64 19.07
C SER A 213 36.87 2.30 17.71
N LEU A 214 37.32 1.54 16.73
CA LEU A 214 37.30 1.95 15.33
C LEU A 214 35.98 1.51 14.69
N SER A 215 35.21 2.45 14.14
CA SER A 215 33.96 2.14 13.46
C SER A 215 34.15 1.87 11.98
N TYR A 216 33.20 1.12 11.42
CA TYR A 216 32.93 1.02 9.99
C TYR A 216 31.43 0.75 9.78
N ALA A 217 30.77 1.49 8.89
CA ALA A 217 29.40 1.22 8.49
C ALA A 217 29.37 0.34 7.24
N GLN A 218 28.61 -0.75 7.28
CA GLN A 218 28.34 -1.58 6.12
C GLN A 218 27.91 -0.71 4.92
N GLN A 219 28.48 -0.96 3.76
CA GLN A 219 28.14 -0.29 2.51
C GLN A 219 27.35 -1.22 1.59
N THR A 220 27.50 -1.03 0.28
CA THR A 220 26.67 -1.67 -0.75
C THR A 220 27.21 -3.02 -1.22
N HIS A 221 28.47 -3.37 -0.91
CA HIS A 221 29.11 -4.58 -1.42
C HIS A 221 29.88 -5.38 -0.33
N PRO A 222 29.46 -6.62 0.00
CA PRO A 222 30.02 -7.38 1.12
C PRO A 222 31.52 -7.68 1.06
N ALA A 223 32.08 -7.94 -0.14
CA ALA A 223 33.52 -8.20 -0.26
C ALA A 223 34.34 -6.92 -0.06
N GLN A 224 33.79 -5.78 -0.52
CA GLN A 224 34.42 -4.47 -0.33
C GLN A 224 34.43 -4.11 1.16
N ASP A 225 33.32 -4.35 1.85
CA ASP A 225 33.21 -4.17 3.30
C ASP A 225 34.18 -5.09 4.07
N THR A 226 34.36 -6.34 3.63
CA THR A 226 35.32 -7.27 4.24
C THR A 226 36.77 -6.78 4.04
N GLY A 227 37.08 -6.26 2.85
CA GLY A 227 38.36 -5.62 2.55
C GLY A 227 38.60 -4.38 3.42
N ALA A 228 37.59 -3.54 3.58
CA ALA A 228 37.66 -2.33 4.42
C ALA A 228 37.87 -2.64 5.91
N LEU A 229 37.19 -3.64 6.46
CA LEU A 229 37.43 -4.11 7.83
C LEU A 229 38.85 -4.66 8.02
N THR A 230 39.40 -5.31 6.99
CA THR A 230 40.79 -5.77 7.00
C THR A 230 41.78 -4.60 6.96
N ALA A 231 41.57 -3.63 6.06
CA ALA A 231 42.37 -2.43 5.97
C ALA A 231 42.33 -1.61 7.28
N LEU A 232 41.14 -1.45 7.88
CA LEU A 232 40.96 -0.76 9.16
C LEU A 232 41.79 -1.39 10.27
N ARG A 233 41.82 -2.72 10.35
CA ARG A 233 42.65 -3.43 11.33
C ARG A 233 44.14 -3.21 11.10
N LEU A 234 44.59 -3.35 9.85
CA LEU A 234 46.01 -3.17 9.52
C LEU A 234 46.49 -1.75 9.80
N LEU A 235 45.67 -0.74 9.48
CA LEU A 235 45.99 0.66 9.77
C LEU A 235 45.89 0.98 11.26
N ALA A 236 44.95 0.36 11.98
CA ALA A 236 44.92 0.46 13.43
C ALA A 236 46.23 -0.10 14.03
N ASP A 237 46.69 -1.27 13.57
CA ASP A 237 47.94 -1.88 14.02
C ASP A 237 49.18 -1.05 13.66
N GLU A 238 49.16 -0.37 12.51
CA GLU A 238 50.24 0.48 12.03
C GLU A 238 50.34 1.82 12.79
N PHE A 239 49.21 2.50 13.02
CA PHE A 239 49.21 3.88 13.51
C PHE A 239 48.92 4.02 15.02
N LEU A 240 48.10 3.15 15.62
CA LEU A 240 47.77 3.27 17.04
C LEU A 240 48.84 2.59 17.92
N PRO A 241 49.23 3.18 19.06
CA PRO A 241 50.22 2.58 19.95
C PRO A 241 49.78 1.19 20.45
N PRO A 242 50.68 0.19 20.56
CA PRO A 242 50.33 -1.15 21.01
C PRO A 242 49.73 -1.25 22.42
N SER A 243 49.98 -0.25 23.27
CA SER A 243 49.43 -0.16 24.62
C SER A 243 47.97 0.32 24.69
N VAL A 244 47.43 0.84 23.58
CA VAL A 244 46.04 1.31 23.51
C VAL A 244 45.14 0.12 23.26
N ASP A 245 44.15 -0.07 24.14
CA ASP A 245 43.10 -1.05 23.94
C ASP A 245 42.22 -0.63 22.76
N ARG A 246 41.99 -1.55 21.81
CA ARG A 246 41.28 -1.27 20.57
C ARG A 246 40.45 -2.46 20.10
N HIS A 247 39.28 -2.16 19.55
CA HIS A 247 38.48 -3.13 18.80
C HIS A 247 37.74 -2.45 17.64
N ILE A 248 37.23 -3.25 16.72
CA ILE A 248 36.45 -2.80 15.57
C ILE A 248 34.96 -3.02 15.85
N VAL A 249 34.17 -1.99 15.55
CA VAL A 249 32.71 -2.02 15.61
C VAL A 249 32.13 -1.84 14.22
N LEU A 250 31.33 -2.83 13.78
CA LEU A 250 30.56 -2.73 12.55
C LEU A 250 29.20 -2.10 12.85
N TYR A 251 28.74 -1.22 11.98
CA TYR A 251 27.37 -0.74 11.98
C TYR A 251 26.60 -1.44 10.87
N THR A 252 25.45 -2.01 11.25
CA THR A 252 24.44 -2.40 10.27
C THR A 252 24.12 -1.20 9.37
N TYR A 253 23.95 -1.45 8.07
CA TYR A 253 23.79 -0.44 7.03
C TYR A 253 23.00 0.81 7.48
N MET A 254 23.58 1.98 7.23
CA MET A 254 23.13 3.26 7.79
C MET A 254 22.42 4.16 6.77
N GLY A 255 22.24 3.69 5.53
CA GLY A 255 21.52 4.40 4.48
C GLY A 255 20.02 4.14 4.46
N VAL A 256 19.37 4.34 3.30
CA VAL A 256 17.95 4.01 3.11
C VAL A 256 17.72 2.53 3.40
N TYR A 257 16.92 2.24 4.41
CA TYR A 257 16.71 0.90 4.94
C TYR A 257 15.62 0.12 4.16
N PRO A 258 15.67 -1.23 4.10
CA PRO A 258 14.60 -2.03 3.49
C PRO A 258 13.23 -1.71 4.11
N ARG A 259 12.20 -1.64 3.27
CA ARG A 259 10.85 -1.26 3.73
C ARG A 259 10.06 -2.45 4.24
N THR A 260 10.42 -3.66 3.83
CA THR A 260 9.78 -4.91 4.27
C THR A 260 10.47 -5.46 5.50
N VAL A 261 9.71 -6.02 6.44
CA VAL A 261 10.25 -6.70 7.63
C VAL A 261 11.21 -7.85 7.24
N PRO A 262 10.88 -8.74 6.27
CA PRO A 262 11.82 -9.74 5.78
C PRO A 262 13.12 -9.15 5.21
N GLY A 263 13.05 -8.07 4.43
CA GLY A 263 14.22 -7.38 3.89
C GLY A 263 15.11 -6.78 4.97
N ALA A 264 14.50 -6.14 5.97
CA ALA A 264 15.20 -5.53 7.10
C ALA A 264 15.90 -6.60 7.98
N ARG A 265 15.22 -7.72 8.25
CA ARG A 265 15.78 -8.89 8.94
C ARG A 265 16.93 -9.51 8.14
N LEU A 266 16.78 -9.67 6.83
CA LEU A 266 17.82 -10.21 5.96
C LEU A 266 19.08 -9.33 5.98
N LEU A 267 18.91 -8.01 5.91
CA LEU A 267 20.02 -7.06 6.01
C LEU A 267 20.73 -7.15 7.37
N LEU A 268 19.99 -7.21 8.47
CA LEU A 268 20.56 -7.38 9.82
C LEU A 268 21.37 -8.69 9.93
N ARG A 269 20.83 -9.81 9.43
CA ARG A 269 21.54 -11.10 9.44
C ARG A 269 22.84 -11.04 8.63
N ARG A 270 22.79 -10.46 7.42
CA ARG A 270 23.99 -10.26 6.58
C ARG A 270 25.01 -9.33 7.23
N SER A 271 24.57 -8.36 8.04
CA SER A 271 25.45 -7.49 8.83
C SER A 271 26.20 -8.28 9.90
N ALA A 272 25.50 -9.16 10.62
CA ALA A 272 26.13 -10.05 11.60
C ALA A 272 27.12 -11.04 10.96
N GLU A 273 26.76 -11.62 9.82
CA GLU A 273 27.67 -12.48 9.04
C GLU A 273 28.90 -11.71 8.53
N LEU A 274 28.72 -10.46 8.11
CA LEU A 274 29.82 -9.58 7.71
C LEU A 274 30.73 -9.24 8.90
N ALA A 275 30.16 -8.93 10.08
CA ALA A 275 30.94 -8.67 11.30
C ALA A 275 31.85 -9.84 11.63
N VAL A 276 31.31 -11.07 11.63
CA VAL A 276 32.07 -12.30 11.93
C VAL A 276 33.15 -12.56 10.88
N ARG A 277 32.83 -12.44 9.59
CA ARG A 277 33.80 -12.69 8.50
C ARG A 277 34.91 -11.64 8.45
N GLY A 278 34.56 -10.37 8.62
CA GLY A 278 35.50 -9.25 8.66
C GLY A 278 36.32 -9.18 9.94
N GLY A 279 35.88 -9.87 11.00
CA GLY A 279 36.57 -9.90 12.30
C GLY A 279 36.29 -8.67 13.16
N ALA A 280 35.12 -8.03 12.99
CA ALA A 280 34.64 -7.03 13.93
C ALA A 280 34.22 -7.72 15.23
N GLN A 281 34.60 -7.14 16.37
CA GLN A 281 34.29 -7.69 17.69
C GLN A 281 32.93 -7.22 18.22
N ARG A 282 32.38 -6.13 17.65
CA ARG A 282 31.10 -5.58 18.05
C ARG A 282 30.25 -5.18 16.84
N LEU A 283 28.94 -5.32 16.97
CA LEU A 283 27.94 -4.94 15.97
C LEU A 283 26.88 -4.04 16.57
N ILE A 284 26.68 -2.87 15.96
CA ILE A 284 25.51 -2.03 16.20
C ILE A 284 24.35 -2.55 15.35
N VAL A 285 23.31 -3.05 16.02
CA VAL A 285 22.15 -3.63 15.37
C VAL A 285 21.14 -2.55 14.97
N LYS A 286 20.33 -2.87 13.97
CA LYS A 286 19.19 -2.10 13.49
C LYS A 286 17.94 -2.98 13.56
N THR A 287 16.78 -2.38 13.75
CA THR A 287 15.52 -3.14 13.90
C THR A 287 14.81 -3.30 12.57
N GLU A 288 13.82 -4.18 12.53
CA GLU A 288 12.91 -4.30 11.38
C GLU A 288 12.00 -3.09 11.15
N THR A 289 11.90 -2.22 12.17
CA THR A 289 11.10 -0.99 12.16
C THR A 289 11.89 0.26 11.75
N GLU A 290 13.18 0.11 11.45
CA GLU A 290 14.10 1.22 11.16
C GLU A 290 13.63 2.16 10.04
N ALA A 291 12.96 1.62 9.01
CA ALA A 291 12.43 2.43 7.91
C ALA A 291 11.19 3.27 8.28
N HIS A 292 10.60 3.03 9.45
CA HIS A 292 9.24 3.48 9.78
C HIS A 292 9.16 4.34 11.04
N ARG A 293 9.86 3.95 12.12
CA ARG A 293 9.78 4.65 13.42
C ARG A 293 10.93 4.29 14.36
N ILE A 294 11.00 5.01 15.48
CA ILE A 294 11.84 4.64 16.62
C ILE A 294 11.35 3.27 17.16
N PRO A 295 12.27 2.30 17.36
CA PRO A 295 11.90 0.98 17.82
C PRO A 295 11.49 0.94 19.30
N THR A 296 10.60 0.01 19.64
CA THR A 296 10.28 -0.31 21.03
C THR A 296 11.44 -1.05 21.71
N VAL A 297 11.39 -1.21 23.04
CA VAL A 297 12.35 -2.06 23.77
C VAL A 297 12.33 -3.49 23.20
N GLU A 298 11.15 -4.10 23.02
CA GLU A 298 11.05 -5.48 22.54
C GLU A 298 11.62 -5.66 21.13
N GLU A 299 11.40 -4.69 20.23
CA GLU A 299 11.97 -4.72 18.88
C GLU A 299 13.49 -4.67 18.90
N ASN A 300 14.07 -3.87 19.81
CA ASN A 300 15.52 -3.86 20.02
C ASN A 300 16.02 -5.23 20.53
N LEU A 301 15.34 -5.84 21.50
CA LEU A 301 15.72 -7.17 22.02
C LEU A 301 15.64 -8.25 20.93
N THR A 302 14.61 -8.20 20.08
CA THR A 302 14.47 -9.12 18.93
C THR A 302 15.63 -8.95 17.95
N ALA A 303 16.00 -7.71 17.61
CA ALA A 303 17.12 -7.45 16.72
C ALA A 303 18.45 -7.98 17.30
N LEU A 304 18.68 -7.84 18.61
CA LEU A 304 19.87 -8.38 19.27
C LEU A 304 19.95 -9.90 19.15
N ARG A 305 18.85 -10.61 19.41
CA ARG A 305 18.78 -12.08 19.28
C ARG A 305 19.04 -12.54 17.84
N ILE A 306 18.38 -11.90 16.87
CA ILE A 306 18.56 -12.22 15.44
C ILE A 306 20.03 -12.06 15.03
N ALA A 307 20.66 -10.96 15.42
CA ALA A 307 22.05 -10.69 15.12
C ALA A 307 22.99 -11.71 15.78
N ALA A 308 22.77 -12.05 17.05
CA ALA A 308 23.56 -13.04 17.76
C ALA A 308 23.41 -14.45 17.17
N ASP A 309 22.20 -14.86 16.79
CA ASP A 309 21.94 -16.14 16.12
C ASP A 309 22.62 -16.23 14.75
N ALA A 310 22.54 -15.16 13.97
CA ALA A 310 23.24 -15.07 12.69
C ALA A 310 24.76 -15.12 12.89
N ALA A 311 25.30 -14.45 13.90
CA ALA A 311 26.72 -14.50 14.22
C ALA A 311 27.19 -15.90 14.63
N ARG A 312 26.40 -16.63 15.43
CA ARG A 312 26.70 -18.02 15.86
C ARG A 312 26.77 -19.00 14.69
N SER A 313 25.95 -18.78 13.66
CA SER A 313 25.87 -19.65 12.48
C SER A 313 26.81 -19.25 11.34
N ALA A 314 27.43 -18.08 11.41
CA ALA A 314 28.30 -17.57 10.36
C ALA A 314 29.66 -18.32 10.31
N PRO A 315 30.19 -18.63 9.11
CA PRO A 315 31.51 -19.23 8.97
C PRO A 315 32.59 -18.25 9.45
N ARG A 316 33.45 -18.71 10.37
CA ARG A 316 34.54 -17.90 10.95
C ARG A 316 35.66 -17.64 9.95
N ARG A 317 36.31 -16.49 10.10
CA ARG A 317 37.50 -16.08 9.33
C ARG A 317 38.56 -17.19 9.28
N GLY A 318 39.02 -17.55 8.09
CA GLY A 318 40.06 -18.57 7.87
C GLY A 318 39.54 -20.00 7.59
N THR A 319 38.23 -20.22 7.60
CA THR A 319 37.66 -21.47 7.06
C THR A 319 37.73 -21.47 5.52
N PRO A 320 38.31 -22.50 4.87
CA PRO A 320 38.40 -22.55 3.41
C PRO A 320 37.01 -22.81 2.80
N GLN A 321 36.43 -21.82 2.12
CA GLN A 321 35.18 -21.96 1.37
C GLN A 321 35.34 -21.41 -0.06
N GLY A 322 35.10 -22.29 -1.05
CA GLY A 322 34.56 -21.98 -2.39
C GLY A 322 35.32 -21.02 -3.33
N THR A 323 35.83 -21.56 -4.44
CA THR A 323 36.37 -20.89 -5.65
C THR A 323 37.51 -19.87 -5.45
N ARG A 324 38.66 -20.09 -6.10
CA ARG A 324 39.84 -19.18 -6.11
C ARG A 324 39.56 -17.74 -6.59
N SER A 325 38.34 -17.41 -7.02
CA SER A 325 37.97 -16.09 -7.54
C SER A 325 37.54 -15.12 -6.43
N ALA A 326 36.75 -15.57 -5.44
CA ALA A 326 36.23 -14.71 -4.37
C ALA A 326 37.31 -14.32 -3.33
N ALA A 327 38.25 -15.22 -3.08
CA ALA A 327 39.43 -14.91 -2.26
C ALA A 327 40.29 -13.82 -2.94
N ARG A 328 40.58 -13.97 -4.24
CA ARG A 328 41.36 -12.99 -5.01
C ARG A 328 40.71 -11.61 -5.07
N SER A 329 39.38 -11.51 -5.17
CA SER A 329 38.69 -10.21 -5.17
C SER A 329 38.73 -9.53 -3.80
N THR A 330 38.62 -10.30 -2.72
CA THR A 330 38.68 -9.75 -1.35
C THR A 330 40.08 -9.22 -1.03
N ASP A 331 41.13 -9.93 -1.47
CA ASP A 331 42.51 -9.48 -1.32
C ASP A 331 42.79 -8.18 -2.10
N ALA A 332 42.28 -8.07 -3.33
CA ALA A 332 42.39 -6.86 -4.13
C ALA A 332 41.64 -5.67 -3.53
N ASP A 333 40.42 -5.88 -3.02
CA ASP A 333 39.64 -4.83 -2.35
C ASP A 333 40.32 -4.33 -1.07
N ALA A 334 40.88 -5.26 -0.29
CA ALA A 334 41.64 -4.94 0.91
C ALA A 334 42.89 -4.12 0.56
N GLU A 335 43.62 -4.52 -0.48
CA GLU A 335 44.81 -3.82 -0.97
C GLU A 335 44.48 -2.39 -1.44
N GLU A 336 43.46 -2.23 -2.29
CA GLU A 336 43.02 -0.92 -2.78
C GLU A 336 42.58 -0.01 -1.63
N THR A 337 41.69 -0.50 -0.76
CA THR A 337 41.18 0.28 0.39
C THR A 337 42.30 0.65 1.34
N LEU A 338 43.24 -0.26 1.59
CA LEU A 338 44.40 -0.04 2.45
C LEU A 338 45.32 1.05 1.90
N VAL A 339 45.67 0.98 0.61
CA VAL A 339 46.55 1.97 -0.04
C VAL A 339 45.91 3.35 -0.01
N GLU A 340 44.63 3.46 -0.40
CA GLU A 340 43.93 4.74 -0.40
C GLU A 340 43.78 5.33 1.01
N ALA A 341 43.31 4.52 1.97
CA ALA A 341 43.13 4.98 3.34
C ALA A 341 44.46 5.38 3.99
N ARG A 342 45.54 4.62 3.75
CA ARG A 342 46.89 4.97 4.22
C ARG A 342 47.35 6.30 3.63
N ALA A 343 47.12 6.54 2.34
CA ALA A 343 47.49 7.80 1.70
C ALA A 343 46.76 8.99 2.34
N LEU A 344 45.46 8.85 2.63
CA LEU A 344 44.67 9.86 3.34
C LEU A 344 45.21 10.11 4.76
N VAL A 345 45.39 9.05 5.56
CA VAL A 345 45.91 9.16 6.94
C VAL A 345 47.28 9.83 6.94
N THR A 346 48.20 9.36 6.11
CA THR A 346 49.58 9.89 6.03
C THR A 346 49.60 11.34 5.58
N ALA A 347 48.77 11.71 4.59
CA ALA A 347 48.68 13.08 4.11
C ALA A 347 48.19 14.03 5.22
N VAL A 348 47.22 13.62 6.03
CA VAL A 348 46.74 14.41 7.17
C VAL A 348 47.82 14.54 8.23
N LEU A 349 48.44 13.43 8.64
CA LEU A 349 49.50 13.43 9.66
C LEU A 349 50.71 14.28 9.25
N GLY A 350 50.97 14.44 7.95
CA GLY A 350 52.03 15.32 7.43
C GLY A 350 51.75 16.83 7.52
N LEU A 351 50.55 17.28 7.91
CA LEU A 351 50.18 18.70 7.92
C LEU A 351 50.54 19.43 9.23
N SER A 352 50.67 18.70 10.34
CA SER A 352 50.90 19.25 11.69
C SER A 352 51.14 18.12 12.69
N ASP A 353 52.00 18.35 13.70
CA ASP A 353 52.16 17.44 14.85
C ASP A 353 50.93 17.45 15.78
N ASP A 354 50.18 18.57 15.80
CA ASP A 354 48.84 18.63 16.42
C ASP A 354 47.79 18.10 15.43
N LEU A 355 47.19 16.96 15.77
CA LEU A 355 46.20 16.28 14.93
C LEU A 355 44.89 17.07 14.76
N GLY A 356 44.49 17.87 15.75
CA GLY A 356 43.35 18.78 15.60
C GLY A 356 43.63 19.83 14.52
N VAL A 357 44.81 20.43 14.55
CA VAL A 357 45.27 21.38 13.51
C VAL A 357 45.43 20.69 12.15
N ALA A 358 45.92 19.45 12.13
CA ALA A 358 46.04 18.66 10.90
C ALA A 358 44.68 18.40 10.24
N LEU A 359 43.67 18.00 11.02
CA LEU A 359 42.30 17.78 10.53
C LEU A 359 41.71 19.07 9.92
N LEU A 360 41.86 20.21 10.59
CA LEU A 360 41.38 21.50 10.09
C LEU A 360 42.04 21.86 8.77
N LYS A 361 43.37 21.75 8.67
CA LYS A 361 44.10 21.99 7.42
C LYS A 361 43.70 21.01 6.31
N ALA A 362 43.40 19.77 6.65
CA ALA A 362 43.03 18.75 5.67
C ALA A 362 41.70 19.06 4.99
N PHE A 363 40.66 19.40 5.78
CA PHE A 363 39.37 19.82 5.24
C PHE A 363 39.45 21.16 4.53
N ASP A 364 40.15 22.14 5.12
CA ASP A 364 40.38 23.44 4.48
C ASP A 364 41.04 23.29 3.10
N ARG A 365 42.00 22.37 2.94
CA ARG A 365 42.70 22.13 1.66
C ARG A 365 42.01 21.12 0.73
N GLY A 366 40.94 20.45 1.17
CA GLY A 366 40.28 19.38 0.43
C GLY A 366 41.09 18.07 0.35
N LEU A 367 42.06 17.88 1.24
CA LEU A 367 42.80 16.61 1.40
C LEU A 367 41.97 15.56 2.15
N LEU A 368 40.96 16.02 2.91
CA LEU A 368 39.79 15.26 3.30
C LEU A 368 38.55 16.00 2.80
N ASP A 369 37.61 15.28 2.20
CA ASP A 369 36.35 15.81 1.69
C ASP A 369 35.32 14.69 1.69
N VAL A 370 34.11 14.96 2.19
CA VAL A 370 33.04 13.97 2.34
C VAL A 370 32.03 14.15 1.20
N PRO A 371 31.81 13.14 0.35
CA PRO A 371 30.90 13.26 -0.78
C PRO A 371 29.47 13.54 -0.28
N PHE A 372 28.79 14.49 -0.94
CA PHE A 372 27.42 14.92 -0.62
C PHE A 372 27.21 15.57 0.76
N CYS A 373 28.28 15.86 1.50
CA CYS A 373 28.17 16.60 2.76
C CYS A 373 27.84 18.07 2.50
N LEU A 374 26.88 18.60 3.26
CA LEU A 374 26.40 20.00 3.15
C LEU A 374 27.04 20.94 4.17
N HIS A 375 27.97 20.46 4.99
CA HIS A 375 28.63 21.27 6.01
C HIS A 375 29.48 22.37 5.35
N PRO A 376 29.45 23.62 5.83
CA PRO A 376 30.21 24.72 5.21
C PRO A 376 31.73 24.49 5.14
N ASP A 377 32.30 23.82 6.16
CA ASP A 377 33.73 23.49 6.20
C ASP A 377 34.10 22.26 5.34
N ASN A 378 33.13 21.63 4.68
CA ASN A 378 33.38 20.56 3.73
C ASN A 378 33.48 21.15 2.30
N ARG A 379 34.62 20.96 1.63
CA ARG A 379 34.89 21.52 0.28
C ARG A 379 33.84 21.11 -0.76
N GLY A 380 33.30 19.90 -0.66
CA GLY A 380 32.23 19.42 -1.55
C GLY A 380 32.67 19.24 -3.00
N ALA A 381 33.97 19.04 -3.24
CA ALA A 381 34.57 18.81 -4.55
C ALA A 381 34.54 17.33 -4.94
N VAL A 382 34.59 16.41 -3.97
CA VAL A 382 34.61 14.96 -4.25
C VAL A 382 33.23 14.40 -4.59
N ARG A 383 33.20 13.35 -5.41
CA ARG A 383 31.99 12.59 -5.76
C ARG A 383 32.26 11.10 -5.74
N SER A 384 31.22 10.34 -5.41
CA SER A 384 31.23 8.88 -5.45
C SER A 384 30.03 8.35 -6.23
N THR A 385 30.13 7.10 -6.68
CA THR A 385 29.03 6.37 -7.33
C THR A 385 29.00 4.91 -6.88
N VAL A 386 27.84 4.27 -7.01
CA VAL A 386 27.71 2.82 -6.91
C VAL A 386 27.87 2.24 -8.32
N ALA A 387 28.89 1.42 -8.53
CA ALA A 387 29.14 0.70 -9.77
C ALA A 387 28.05 -0.36 -10.03
N PRO A 388 27.90 -0.87 -11.28
CA PRO A 388 26.89 -1.87 -11.60
C PRO A 388 26.93 -3.12 -10.71
N ASP A 389 28.14 -3.57 -10.36
CA ASP A 389 28.40 -4.70 -9.44
C ASP A 389 28.12 -4.38 -7.96
N GLY A 390 27.73 -3.15 -7.65
CA GLY A 390 27.39 -2.70 -6.30
C GLY A 390 28.56 -2.07 -5.55
N ARG A 391 29.78 -1.99 -6.09
CA ARG A 391 30.92 -1.39 -5.37
C ARG A 391 30.83 0.14 -5.33
N LEU A 392 31.23 0.74 -4.22
CA LEU A 392 31.40 2.19 -4.14
C LEU A 392 32.74 2.58 -4.74
N GLN A 393 32.74 3.60 -5.62
CA GLN A 393 33.92 4.09 -6.31
C GLN A 393 33.94 5.62 -6.30
N TRP A 394 35.15 6.19 -6.28
CA TRP A 394 35.36 7.62 -6.54
C TRP A 394 35.06 7.95 -8.00
N THR A 395 34.34 9.06 -8.23
CA THR A 395 34.08 9.61 -9.58
C THR A 395 34.69 10.99 -9.77
N ASP A 396 34.86 11.74 -8.69
CA ASP A 396 35.66 12.96 -8.65
C ASP A 396 36.48 12.95 -7.37
N LEU A 397 37.79 13.15 -7.50
CA LEU A 397 38.73 13.13 -6.38
C LEU A 397 38.95 14.53 -5.80
N GLY A 398 38.54 15.61 -6.46
CA GLY A 398 38.89 16.96 -6.03
C GLY A 398 40.40 17.08 -5.75
N ALA A 399 40.75 17.37 -4.50
CA ALA A 399 42.14 17.47 -4.04
C ALA A 399 42.60 16.26 -3.19
N LEU A 400 41.85 15.16 -3.16
CA LEU A 400 42.24 13.97 -2.39
C LEU A 400 43.60 13.42 -2.88
N PRO A 401 44.50 13.03 -1.96
CA PRO A 401 45.84 12.52 -2.28
C PRO A 401 45.82 11.05 -2.75
N LEU A 402 44.96 10.72 -3.72
CA LEU A 402 44.74 9.36 -4.24
C LEU A 402 45.25 9.22 -5.68
N LEU A 403 45.94 8.11 -5.95
CA LEU A 403 46.46 7.77 -7.28
C LEU A 403 45.52 6.78 -7.96
N THR A 404 44.33 7.19 -8.38
CA THR A 404 43.42 6.33 -9.16
C THR A 404 43.26 6.82 -10.60
N THR A 405 43.05 5.87 -11.52
CA THR A 405 42.88 6.16 -12.94
C THR A 405 41.60 6.96 -13.17
N SER A 406 41.77 8.26 -13.44
CA SER A 406 40.78 9.19 -13.97
C SER A 406 39.66 8.50 -14.76
N ARG A 407 38.43 8.51 -14.22
CA ARG A 407 37.21 8.21 -14.97
C ARG A 407 36.41 9.49 -15.11
N ARG A 408 36.03 9.82 -16.36
CA ARG A 408 35.31 11.05 -16.71
C ARG A 408 34.12 11.30 -15.78
N THR A 409 34.01 12.53 -15.29
CA THR A 409 32.85 13.05 -14.58
C THR A 409 31.64 13.07 -15.52
N VAL A 410 30.66 12.22 -15.23
CA VAL A 410 29.33 12.33 -15.84
C VAL A 410 28.43 13.07 -14.85
N PRO A 411 27.75 14.15 -15.25
CA PRO A 411 26.78 14.82 -14.39
C PRO A 411 25.73 13.84 -13.89
N MET A 412 25.56 13.78 -12.57
CA MET A 412 24.61 12.89 -11.92
C MET A 412 23.24 13.56 -11.83
N THR A 413 22.21 12.90 -12.35
CA THR A 413 20.82 13.35 -12.22
C THR A 413 20.25 13.00 -10.84
N SER A 414 19.23 13.73 -10.39
CA SER A 414 18.51 13.39 -9.15
C SER A 414 17.98 11.95 -9.15
N ARG A 415 17.50 11.45 -10.31
CA ARG A 415 17.02 10.08 -10.45
C ARG A 415 18.13 9.04 -10.20
N GLN A 416 19.34 9.30 -10.70
CA GLN A 416 20.49 8.42 -10.47
C GLN A 416 20.90 8.42 -8.99
N LEU A 417 20.94 9.59 -8.35
CA LEU A 417 21.24 9.70 -6.93
C LEU A 417 20.20 8.95 -6.07
N SER A 418 18.90 9.19 -6.29
CA SER A 418 17.82 8.44 -5.61
C SER A 418 17.90 6.93 -5.89
N GLY A 419 18.30 6.56 -7.11
CA GLY A 419 18.57 5.18 -7.49
C GLY A 419 19.65 4.54 -6.63
N MET A 420 20.81 5.19 -6.48
CA MET A 420 21.90 4.68 -5.64
C MET A 420 21.52 4.60 -4.16
N LEU A 421 20.88 5.65 -3.63
CA LEU A 421 20.46 5.71 -2.22
C LEU A 421 19.54 4.54 -1.86
N GLY A 422 18.57 4.22 -2.72
CA GLY A 422 17.62 3.13 -2.48
C GLY A 422 18.08 1.73 -2.90
N ARG A 423 19.32 1.55 -3.38
CA ARG A 423 19.78 0.26 -3.94
C ARG A 423 19.73 -0.86 -2.91
N VAL A 424 20.37 -0.66 -1.75
CA VAL A 424 20.46 -1.68 -0.69
C VAL A 424 19.06 -2.06 -0.19
N ALA A 425 18.19 -1.08 0.06
CA ALA A 425 16.79 -1.33 0.43
C ALA A 425 16.08 -2.24 -0.59
N ARG A 426 16.13 -1.87 -1.89
CA ARG A 426 15.47 -2.63 -2.95
C ARG A 426 16.04 -4.04 -3.11
N GLU A 427 17.36 -4.18 -3.11
CA GLU A 427 18.00 -5.49 -3.29
C GLU A 427 17.67 -6.45 -2.13
N HIS A 428 17.60 -5.95 -0.90
CA HIS A 428 17.26 -6.78 0.26
C HIS A 428 15.76 -7.09 0.33
N ASP A 429 14.89 -6.13 0.00
CA ASP A 429 13.45 -6.38 -0.13
C ASP A 429 13.18 -7.43 -1.24
N GLN A 430 13.82 -7.31 -2.40
CA GLN A 430 13.69 -8.25 -3.51
C GLN A 430 14.27 -9.63 -3.17
N ALA A 431 15.46 -9.68 -2.56
CA ALA A 431 16.08 -10.95 -2.15
C ALA A 431 15.24 -11.68 -1.10
N ALA A 432 14.66 -10.94 -0.14
CA ALA A 432 13.79 -11.52 0.87
C ALA A 432 12.42 -11.94 0.29
N ALA A 433 11.92 -11.26 -0.74
CA ALA A 433 10.72 -11.71 -1.45
C ALA A 433 10.95 -13.04 -2.19
N ALA A 434 12.14 -13.24 -2.77
CA ALA A 434 12.49 -14.48 -3.45
C ALA A 434 12.81 -15.63 -2.48
N ASN A 435 13.44 -15.32 -1.34
CA ASN A 435 13.79 -16.29 -0.31
C ASN A 435 13.68 -15.63 1.08
N PRO A 436 12.51 -15.70 1.73
CA PRO A 436 12.29 -15.02 2.99
C PRO A 436 13.17 -15.63 4.08
N PRO A 437 13.88 -14.81 4.89
CA PRO A 437 14.60 -15.32 6.03
C PRO A 437 13.61 -16.00 7.00
N PRO A 438 14.03 -17.07 7.69
CA PRO A 438 13.18 -17.75 8.66
C PRO A 438 12.65 -16.74 9.69
N GLU A 439 11.37 -16.82 10.00
CA GLU A 439 10.79 -16.00 11.06
C GLU A 439 11.49 -16.31 12.39
N PRO A 440 11.75 -15.29 13.22
CA PRO A 440 12.23 -15.53 14.57
C PRO A 440 11.23 -16.46 15.26
N ALA A 441 11.74 -17.49 15.95
CA ALA A 441 10.88 -18.41 16.67
C ALA A 441 9.91 -17.60 17.56
N PRO A 442 8.59 -17.81 17.44
CA PRO A 442 7.64 -17.08 18.28
C PRO A 442 7.98 -17.34 19.74
N ARG A 443 7.79 -16.32 20.59
CA ARG A 443 7.90 -16.47 22.04
C ARG A 443 7.20 -17.76 22.46
N ASN A 444 7.88 -18.56 23.28
CA ASN A 444 7.23 -19.42 24.26
C ASN A 444 6.51 -18.50 25.27
N ALA A 445 5.44 -17.83 24.84
CA ALA A 445 4.31 -17.53 25.69
C ALA A 445 3.44 -18.79 25.69
N PRO A 446 2.84 -19.18 26.82
CA PRO A 446 2.07 -20.42 26.89
C PRO A 446 0.97 -20.36 25.84
N ALA A 447 1.03 -21.27 24.86
CA ALA A 447 -0.03 -21.43 23.88
C ALA A 447 -1.33 -21.75 24.63
N PRO A 448 -2.46 -21.08 24.30
CA PRO A 448 -3.75 -21.66 24.65
C PRO A 448 -3.82 -23.04 23.99
N SER A 449 -3.95 -24.09 24.81
CA SER A 449 -4.00 -25.48 24.36
C SER A 449 -5.27 -25.72 23.53
N GLY A 450 -5.14 -25.95 22.21
CA GLY A 450 -6.24 -26.37 21.32
C GLY A 450 -5.87 -26.39 19.83
N ASP A 451 -6.54 -27.26 19.05
CA ASP A 451 -6.40 -27.34 17.58
C ASP A 451 -7.01 -26.08 16.90
N PRO A 452 -6.24 -25.28 16.14
CA PRO A 452 -6.71 -24.00 15.59
C PRO A 452 -7.90 -24.15 14.64
N LEU A 453 -8.78 -23.15 14.61
CA LEU A 453 -9.79 -22.98 13.56
C LEU A 453 -9.11 -22.53 12.28
N ARG A 454 -9.12 -23.37 11.23
CA ARG A 454 -8.52 -23.04 9.94
C ARG A 454 -9.55 -22.51 8.96
N ILE A 455 -9.31 -21.35 8.36
CA ILE A 455 -10.23 -20.69 7.45
C ILE A 455 -9.49 -20.34 6.16
N ALA A 456 -10.05 -20.66 5.00
CA ALA A 456 -9.53 -20.17 3.72
C ALA A 456 -10.39 -19.03 3.18
N PHE A 457 -9.77 -17.92 2.81
CA PHE A 457 -10.38 -16.87 2.02
C PHE A 457 -9.91 -17.03 0.57
N VAL A 458 -10.84 -17.37 -0.33
CA VAL A 458 -10.59 -17.58 -1.75
C VAL A 458 -11.02 -16.32 -2.51
N GLY A 459 -10.03 -15.53 -2.93
CA GLY A 459 -10.22 -14.19 -3.46
C GLY A 459 -9.96 -13.14 -2.37
N MET A 460 -8.83 -12.45 -2.49
CA MET A 460 -8.39 -11.36 -1.61
C MET A 460 -8.43 -10.01 -2.32
N GLY A 461 -9.43 -9.80 -3.16
CA GLY A 461 -9.84 -8.44 -3.54
C GLY A 461 -10.59 -7.74 -2.39
N PRO A 462 -11.25 -6.60 -2.65
CA PRO A 462 -11.85 -5.80 -1.59
C PRO A 462 -12.89 -6.53 -0.72
N ARG A 463 -13.64 -7.48 -1.28
CA ARG A 463 -14.64 -8.26 -0.53
C ARG A 463 -13.99 -9.24 0.46
N GLY A 464 -13.02 -10.04 0.02
CA GLY A 464 -12.24 -10.91 0.92
C GLY A 464 -11.48 -10.11 1.98
N LEU A 465 -10.89 -8.97 1.57
CA LEU A 465 -10.21 -8.06 2.49
C LEU A 465 -11.15 -7.50 3.56
N SER A 466 -12.39 -7.13 3.20
CA SER A 466 -13.36 -6.60 4.16
C SER A 466 -13.76 -7.62 5.23
N VAL A 467 -13.89 -8.90 4.87
CA VAL A 467 -14.16 -9.97 5.85
C VAL A 467 -12.96 -10.18 6.76
N LEU A 468 -11.74 -10.14 6.21
CA LEU A 468 -10.52 -10.25 7.00
C LEU A 468 -10.36 -9.08 7.99
N GLU A 469 -10.63 -7.86 7.54
CA GLU A 469 -10.62 -6.66 8.36
C GLU A 469 -11.62 -6.79 9.52
N ARG A 470 -12.86 -7.17 9.22
CA ARG A 470 -13.89 -7.39 10.25
C ARG A 470 -13.53 -8.51 11.21
N LEU A 471 -13.00 -9.64 10.71
CA LEU A 471 -12.57 -10.76 11.52
C LEU A 471 -11.47 -10.35 12.51
N ALA A 472 -10.45 -9.62 12.03
CA ALA A 472 -9.36 -9.15 12.87
C ALA A 472 -9.84 -8.16 13.94
N ALA A 473 -10.73 -7.22 13.58
CA ALA A 473 -11.33 -6.31 14.54
C ALA A 473 -12.14 -7.04 15.62
N ARG A 474 -13.00 -8.01 15.24
CA ARG A 474 -13.77 -8.80 16.21
C ARG A 474 -12.89 -9.62 17.13
N CYS A 475 -11.82 -10.24 16.62
CA CYS A 475 -10.88 -11.01 17.43
C CYS A 475 -10.05 -10.13 18.38
N ALA A 476 -9.85 -8.85 18.04
CA ALA A 476 -9.18 -7.89 18.92
C ALA A 476 -10.11 -7.45 20.07
N ASP A 477 -11.40 -7.22 19.79
CA ASP A 477 -12.40 -6.86 20.80
C ASP A 477 -12.75 -8.03 21.73
N ALA A 478 -12.88 -9.24 21.16
CA ALA A 478 -13.22 -10.46 21.88
C ALA A 478 -12.36 -11.64 21.37
N PRO A 479 -11.36 -12.10 22.14
CA PRO A 479 -10.54 -13.24 21.76
C PRO A 479 -11.38 -14.50 21.48
N PRO A 480 -11.14 -15.20 20.36
CA PRO A 480 -11.88 -16.41 20.01
C PRO A 480 -11.58 -17.55 20.99
N ALA A 481 -12.54 -18.46 21.15
CA ALA A 481 -12.44 -19.60 22.07
C ALA A 481 -11.28 -20.58 21.75
N ARG A 482 -10.81 -20.58 20.51
CA ARG A 482 -9.60 -21.30 20.05
C ARG A 482 -8.82 -20.42 19.07
N PRO A 483 -7.51 -20.63 18.91
CA PRO A 483 -6.71 -19.89 17.93
C PRO A 483 -7.30 -20.01 16.52
N VAL A 484 -7.17 -18.96 15.72
CA VAL A 484 -7.66 -18.88 14.33
C VAL A 484 -6.48 -18.73 13.38
N GLU A 485 -6.47 -19.55 12.33
CA GLU A 485 -5.48 -19.52 11.26
C GLU A 485 -6.18 -19.28 9.93
N VAL A 486 -5.88 -18.15 9.30
CA VAL A 486 -6.46 -17.74 8.03
C VAL A 486 -5.46 -17.95 6.90
N PHE A 487 -5.90 -18.62 5.84
CA PHE A 487 -5.19 -18.72 4.57
C PHE A 487 -5.83 -17.72 3.59
N ALA A 488 -5.16 -16.61 3.32
CA ALA A 488 -5.55 -15.60 2.35
C ALA A 488 -5.05 -16.02 0.96
N VAL A 489 -5.92 -16.68 0.17
CA VAL A 489 -5.57 -17.32 -1.11
C VAL A 489 -6.01 -16.45 -2.29
N ASP A 490 -5.05 -15.94 -3.04
CA ASP A 490 -5.30 -15.18 -4.28
C ASP A 490 -4.06 -15.28 -5.20
N PRO A 491 -4.21 -15.51 -6.51
CA PRO A 491 -3.06 -15.52 -7.43
C PRO A 491 -2.49 -14.12 -7.72
N TYR A 492 -3.15 -13.05 -7.27
CA TYR A 492 -2.73 -11.65 -7.39
C TYR A 492 -2.32 -11.06 -6.03
N GLU A 493 -1.99 -9.77 -6.01
CA GLU A 493 -1.60 -9.06 -4.78
C GLU A 493 -2.75 -9.04 -3.76
N ALA A 494 -2.57 -9.70 -2.62
CA ALA A 494 -3.58 -9.76 -1.57
C ALA A 494 -3.97 -8.36 -1.07
N GLY A 495 -5.28 -8.12 -0.98
CA GLY A 495 -5.91 -6.83 -0.74
C GLY A 495 -6.41 -6.19 -2.05
N ALA A 496 -5.52 -6.02 -3.03
CA ALA A 496 -5.84 -5.37 -4.31
C ALA A 496 -6.57 -6.30 -5.30
N GLY A 497 -6.16 -7.57 -5.35
CA GLY A 497 -6.67 -8.57 -6.28
C GLY A 497 -6.44 -8.21 -7.75
N ARG A 498 -7.14 -8.93 -8.64
CA ARG A 498 -7.01 -8.82 -10.11
C ARG A 498 -7.36 -7.43 -10.70
N ILE A 499 -8.34 -6.74 -10.11
CA ILE A 499 -8.94 -5.53 -10.71
C ILE A 499 -8.22 -4.24 -10.29
N TRP A 500 -7.73 -4.18 -9.05
CA TRP A 500 -7.14 -2.97 -8.47
C TRP A 500 -5.62 -3.04 -8.43
N ARG A 501 -4.99 -3.65 -9.42
CA ARG A 501 -3.54 -3.84 -9.42
C ARG A 501 -2.80 -2.52 -9.26
N THR A 502 -1.71 -2.57 -8.50
CA THR A 502 -0.83 -1.43 -8.22
C THR A 502 0.00 -1.02 -9.43
N ASP A 503 0.14 -1.92 -10.42
CA ASP A 503 0.94 -1.76 -11.64
C ASP A 503 0.12 -1.38 -12.89
N GLN A 504 -1.19 -1.15 -12.76
CA GLN A 504 -2.03 -0.77 -13.89
C GLN A 504 -1.76 0.67 -14.36
N SER A 505 -2.24 0.98 -15.57
CA SER A 505 -2.10 2.31 -16.19
C SER A 505 -2.52 3.43 -15.23
N PRO A 506 -1.69 4.48 -15.04
CA PRO A 506 -2.01 5.59 -14.14
C PRO A 506 -3.20 6.42 -14.64
N TRP A 507 -3.59 6.22 -15.91
CA TRP A 507 -4.71 6.91 -16.52
C TRP A 507 -6.05 6.32 -16.11
N PHE A 508 -6.13 5.11 -15.57
CA PHE A 508 -7.41 4.51 -15.17
C PHE A 508 -7.89 5.15 -13.88
N LEU A 509 -9.08 5.74 -13.91
CA LEU A 509 -9.63 6.46 -12.76
C LEU A 509 -10.69 5.61 -12.04
N MET A 510 -10.81 5.87 -10.74
CA MET A 510 -11.97 5.49 -9.96
C MET A 510 -13.20 6.28 -10.41
N ASN A 511 -14.38 5.67 -10.24
CA ASN A 511 -15.65 6.33 -10.53
C ASN A 511 -16.38 6.73 -9.24
N THR A 512 -15.68 6.79 -8.11
CA THR A 512 -16.19 7.26 -6.81
C THR A 512 -15.19 8.28 -6.27
N PRO A 513 -15.64 9.43 -5.72
CA PRO A 513 -14.75 10.41 -5.10
C PRO A 513 -13.90 9.77 -4.01
N ALA A 514 -12.63 10.15 -3.90
CA ALA A 514 -11.67 9.47 -3.01
C ALA A 514 -12.08 9.57 -1.53
N GLN A 515 -12.62 10.72 -1.12
CA GLN A 515 -13.17 10.92 0.22
C GLN A 515 -14.39 10.05 0.55
N GLU A 516 -15.15 9.58 -0.45
CA GLU A 516 -16.29 8.66 -0.23
C GLU A 516 -15.86 7.19 -0.11
N VAL A 517 -14.56 6.88 -0.17
CA VAL A 517 -14.05 5.50 -0.20
C VAL A 517 -13.30 5.17 1.07
N THR A 518 -13.67 4.07 1.73
CA THR A 518 -12.88 3.48 2.83
C THR A 518 -12.94 1.96 2.83
N MET A 519 -11.92 1.33 3.41
CA MET A 519 -11.88 -0.10 3.72
C MET A 519 -11.81 -0.40 5.21
N PHE A 520 -11.60 0.61 6.06
CA PHE A 520 -11.67 0.43 7.51
C PHE A 520 -13.13 0.47 7.96
N SER A 521 -13.51 -0.40 8.90
CA SER A 521 -14.86 -0.40 9.46
C SER A 521 -15.09 0.73 10.48
N GLY A 522 -14.13 1.63 10.70
CA GLY A 522 -14.33 2.81 11.53
C GLY A 522 -13.31 3.91 11.21
N PRO A 523 -13.60 5.16 11.64
CA PRO A 523 -12.74 6.29 11.36
C PRO A 523 -11.38 6.15 12.05
N ALA A 524 -10.38 6.88 11.57
CA ALA A 524 -9.10 6.98 12.24
C ALA A 524 -9.26 7.60 13.65
N ASP A 525 -8.52 7.08 14.63
CA ASP A 525 -8.43 7.64 15.98
C ASP A 525 -6.99 8.11 16.29
N ALA A 526 -6.72 8.53 17.53
CA ALA A 526 -5.39 8.97 17.94
C ALA A 526 -4.36 7.83 18.00
N GLY A 527 -4.80 6.58 17.84
CA GLY A 527 -3.96 5.40 17.82
C GLY A 527 -3.44 5.06 16.42
N PRO A 528 -2.58 4.02 16.32
CA PRO A 528 -2.16 3.53 15.02
C PRO A 528 -3.35 2.92 14.26
N HIS A 529 -3.39 3.13 12.94
CA HIS A 529 -4.46 2.60 12.09
C HIS A 529 -4.52 1.08 12.19
N ARG A 530 -5.69 0.51 12.36
CA ARG A 530 -5.88 -0.92 12.65
C ARG A 530 -7.26 -1.36 12.15
N PRO A 531 -7.55 -2.67 12.08
CA PRO A 531 -8.91 -3.14 11.85
C PRO A 531 -9.88 -2.42 12.80
N GLY A 532 -10.95 -1.84 12.27
CA GLY A 532 -11.92 -1.04 13.02
C GLY A 532 -11.61 0.45 13.14
N ALA A 533 -10.42 0.92 12.81
CA ALA A 533 -10.06 2.34 12.90
C ALA A 533 -8.95 2.76 11.92
N GLY A 534 -9.30 3.50 10.87
CA GLY A 534 -8.31 4.01 9.92
C GLY A 534 -8.86 5.02 8.91
N PRO A 535 -7.98 5.62 8.10
CA PRO A 535 -8.32 6.71 7.20
C PRO A 535 -9.12 6.22 6.00
N SER A 536 -9.97 7.09 5.46
CA SER A 536 -10.51 6.98 4.10
C SER A 536 -9.38 7.02 3.04
N LEU A 537 -9.70 6.64 1.81
CA LEU A 537 -8.78 6.74 0.68
C LEU A 537 -8.31 8.18 0.45
N GLY A 538 -9.22 9.16 0.53
CA GLY A 538 -8.89 10.57 0.36
C GLY A 538 -7.90 11.07 1.43
N GLU A 539 -8.14 10.74 2.70
CA GLU A 539 -7.24 11.09 3.81
C GLU A 539 -5.88 10.39 3.70
N TRP A 540 -5.89 9.10 3.34
CA TRP A 540 -4.66 8.34 3.16
C TRP A 540 -3.84 8.86 1.97
N TRP A 541 -4.48 9.17 0.83
CA TRP A 541 -3.79 9.65 -0.36
C TRP A 541 -3.15 11.02 -0.12
N ALA A 542 -3.84 11.92 0.60
CA ALA A 542 -3.29 13.22 1.02
C ALA A 542 -2.02 13.09 1.87
N GLN A 543 -1.87 11.99 2.61
CA GLN A 543 -0.69 11.70 3.43
C GLN A 543 0.41 10.98 2.65
N ASP A 544 0.04 10.03 1.77
CA ASP A 544 0.97 9.20 0.99
C ASP A 544 1.66 9.98 -0.14
N ASP A 545 0.90 10.85 -0.82
CA ASP A 545 1.42 11.68 -1.92
C ASP A 545 0.75 13.08 -1.94
N PRO A 546 1.14 13.98 -1.03
CA PRO A 546 0.52 15.30 -0.89
C PRO A 546 0.61 16.17 -2.15
N ALA A 547 1.55 15.89 -3.05
CA ALA A 547 1.78 16.70 -4.26
C ALA A 547 0.81 16.37 -5.39
N SER A 548 0.29 15.13 -5.46
CA SER A 548 -0.64 14.68 -6.50
C SER A 548 -2.05 14.41 -5.99
N ALA A 549 -2.24 14.40 -4.67
CA ALA A 549 -3.52 14.03 -4.07
C ALA A 549 -4.63 15.05 -4.37
N GLU A 550 -5.76 14.52 -4.83
CA GLU A 550 -7.03 15.23 -4.92
C GLU A 550 -8.07 14.50 -4.07
N PRO A 551 -8.12 14.72 -2.73
CA PRO A 551 -8.99 13.95 -1.83
C PRO A 551 -10.48 14.03 -2.17
N GLU A 552 -10.92 15.18 -2.69
CA GLU A 552 -12.29 15.40 -3.17
C GLU A 552 -12.50 14.92 -4.61
N GLY A 553 -11.41 14.66 -5.34
CA GLY A 553 -11.38 14.21 -6.73
C GLY A 553 -11.48 12.69 -6.88
N TYR A 554 -11.05 12.21 -8.04
CA TYR A 554 -11.14 10.79 -8.41
C TYR A 554 -9.75 10.19 -8.49
N ALA A 555 -9.40 9.35 -7.52
CA ALA A 555 -8.10 8.71 -7.48
C ALA A 555 -7.87 7.78 -8.69
N PRO A 556 -6.65 7.72 -9.25
CA PRO A 556 -6.29 6.63 -10.14
C PRO A 556 -6.49 5.27 -9.48
N ARG A 557 -6.91 4.25 -10.24
CA ARG A 557 -7.17 2.90 -9.72
C ARG A 557 -5.93 2.27 -9.09
N ALA A 558 -4.74 2.58 -9.61
CA ALA A 558 -3.47 2.16 -9.02
C ALA A 558 -3.26 2.75 -7.60
N VAL A 559 -3.73 3.98 -7.35
CA VAL A 559 -3.70 4.59 -6.00
C VAL A 559 -4.63 3.83 -5.05
N TYR A 560 -5.84 3.49 -5.51
CA TYR A 560 -6.75 2.67 -4.70
C TYR A 560 -6.18 1.26 -4.45
N GLY A 561 -5.52 0.65 -5.43
CA GLY A 561 -4.74 -0.58 -5.25
C GLY A 561 -3.73 -0.47 -4.13
N ARG A 562 -2.94 0.61 -4.11
CA ARG A 562 -1.97 0.86 -3.02
C ARG A 562 -2.67 1.03 -1.67
N TYR A 563 -3.81 1.72 -1.61
CA TYR A 563 -4.61 1.81 -0.39
C TYR A 563 -5.11 0.45 0.11
N LEU A 564 -5.53 -0.45 -0.78
CA LEU A 564 -5.94 -1.81 -0.41
C LEU A 564 -4.77 -2.62 0.18
N THR A 565 -3.59 -2.53 -0.44
CA THR A 565 -2.36 -3.17 0.09
C THR A 565 -1.92 -2.57 1.42
N TYR A 566 -2.15 -1.27 1.60
CA TYR A 566 -1.93 -0.57 2.86
C TYR A 566 -2.86 -1.12 3.96
N VAL A 567 -4.16 -1.26 3.68
CA VAL A 567 -5.11 -1.85 4.65
C VAL A 567 -4.74 -3.29 4.99
N MET A 568 -4.41 -4.12 3.98
CA MET A 568 -3.94 -5.49 4.21
C MET A 568 -2.73 -5.54 5.15
N ARG A 569 -1.73 -4.67 4.91
CA ARG A 569 -0.53 -4.56 5.75
C ARG A 569 -0.89 -4.13 7.18
N ARG A 570 -1.79 -3.15 7.35
CA ARG A 570 -2.23 -2.71 8.68
C ARG A 570 -2.94 -3.81 9.45
N ILE A 571 -3.75 -4.64 8.78
CA ILE A 571 -4.37 -5.81 9.41
C ILE A 571 -3.29 -6.76 9.95
N GLU A 572 -2.31 -7.13 9.13
CA GLU A 572 -1.23 -8.06 9.49
C GLU A 572 -0.33 -7.54 10.62
N GLU A 573 -0.01 -6.24 10.61
CA GLU A 573 0.82 -5.59 11.63
C GLU A 573 0.14 -5.47 13.01
N THR A 574 -1.19 -5.60 13.07
CA THR A 574 -1.97 -5.41 14.32
C THR A 574 -2.84 -6.62 14.67
N LEU A 575 -2.51 -7.82 14.19
CA LEU A 575 -3.27 -9.03 14.51
C LEU A 575 -3.20 -9.32 16.02
N PRO A 576 -4.34 -9.70 16.66
CA PRO A 576 -4.30 -10.20 18.02
C PRO A 576 -3.57 -11.56 18.07
N PRO A 577 -2.94 -11.94 19.21
CA PRO A 577 -2.18 -13.19 19.33
C PRO A 577 -2.97 -14.48 19.03
N SER A 578 -4.31 -14.39 19.08
CA SER A 578 -5.24 -15.47 18.78
C SER A 578 -5.51 -15.67 17.30
N LEU A 579 -5.04 -14.79 16.41
CA LEU A 579 -5.29 -14.81 14.97
C LEU A 579 -3.98 -14.77 14.19
N THR A 580 -3.82 -15.68 13.24
CA THR A 580 -2.70 -15.71 12.29
C THR A 580 -3.23 -15.64 10.87
N VAL A 581 -2.52 -14.93 9.98
CA VAL A 581 -2.88 -14.81 8.56
C VAL A 581 -1.68 -15.23 7.73
N ARG A 582 -1.90 -16.16 6.80
CA ARG A 582 -0.89 -16.63 5.84
C ARG A 582 -1.34 -16.27 4.43
N ARG A 583 -0.54 -15.45 3.74
CA ARG A 583 -0.75 -15.19 2.31
C ARG A 583 -0.37 -16.42 1.50
N VAL A 584 -1.25 -16.83 0.60
CA VAL A 584 -1.03 -17.95 -0.31
C VAL A 584 -1.18 -17.43 -1.75
N PRO A 585 -0.08 -17.02 -2.42
CA PRO A 585 -0.11 -16.50 -3.77
C PRO A 585 -0.32 -17.64 -4.77
N ALA A 586 -1.56 -18.11 -4.87
CA ALA A 586 -1.93 -19.27 -5.68
C ALA A 586 -3.42 -19.20 -6.03
N ARG A 587 -3.82 -19.92 -7.08
CA ARG A 587 -5.23 -20.11 -7.41
C ARG A 587 -5.73 -21.42 -6.81
N VAL A 588 -6.90 -21.40 -6.16
CA VAL A 588 -7.63 -22.63 -5.83
C VAL A 588 -8.29 -23.14 -7.10
N ILE A 589 -8.02 -24.39 -7.48
CA ILE A 589 -8.57 -25.01 -8.69
C ILE A 589 -9.58 -26.11 -8.42
N CYS A 590 -9.70 -26.55 -7.16
CA CYS A 590 -10.60 -27.62 -6.74
C CYS A 590 -10.78 -27.54 -5.21
N ALA A 591 -12.00 -27.79 -4.74
CA ALA A 591 -12.35 -27.83 -3.33
C ALA A 591 -13.20 -29.07 -3.07
N GLU A 592 -12.67 -30.00 -2.28
CA GLU A 592 -13.34 -31.26 -1.94
C GLU A 592 -13.71 -31.27 -0.46
N ARG A 593 -14.88 -31.83 -0.14
CA ARG A 593 -15.32 -32.02 1.25
C ARG A 593 -15.05 -33.46 1.69
N GLY A 594 -14.11 -33.65 2.60
CA GLY A 594 -13.79 -34.96 3.16
C GLY A 594 -14.59 -35.26 4.44
N ARG A 595 -15.11 -36.49 4.57
CA ARG A 595 -15.45 -37.07 5.88
C ARG A 595 -14.15 -37.61 6.49
N ALA A 596 -13.71 -37.07 7.62
CA ALA A 596 -12.59 -37.66 8.35
C ALA A 596 -13.01 -39.04 8.87
N GLU A 597 -12.35 -40.11 8.42
CA GLU A 597 -12.54 -41.45 8.98
C GLU A 597 -12.22 -41.43 10.48
N GLY A 598 -13.18 -41.88 11.31
CA GLY A 598 -12.95 -42.13 12.73
C GLY A 598 -13.33 -41.01 13.72
N THR A 599 -13.70 -39.81 13.27
CA THR A 599 -14.23 -38.75 14.17
C THR A 599 -15.63 -38.32 13.73
N ARG A 600 -16.65 -38.64 14.54
CA ARG A 600 -17.96 -38.00 14.44
C ARG A 600 -17.76 -36.50 14.71
N ASP A 601 -18.21 -35.64 13.79
CA ASP A 601 -18.48 -34.19 13.94
C ASP A 601 -17.62 -33.09 13.28
N ARG A 602 -16.59 -33.33 12.45
CA ARG A 602 -15.97 -32.21 11.68
C ARG A 602 -15.67 -32.53 10.23
N ALA A 603 -16.54 -32.08 9.32
CA ALA A 603 -16.25 -32.02 7.90
C ALA A 603 -15.14 -30.99 7.65
N ARG A 604 -14.11 -31.36 6.88
CA ARG A 604 -13.01 -30.45 6.48
C ARG A 604 -12.97 -30.32 4.97
N HIS A 605 -12.57 -29.14 4.52
CA HIS A 605 -12.35 -28.83 3.11
C HIS A 605 -10.89 -29.11 2.74
N ARG A 606 -10.67 -29.74 1.59
CA ARG A 606 -9.37 -29.90 0.95
C ARG A 606 -9.34 -29.04 -0.31
N LEU A 607 -8.56 -27.97 -0.27
CA LEU A 607 -8.42 -27.03 -1.37
C LEU A 607 -7.12 -27.32 -2.12
N ARG A 608 -7.24 -27.77 -3.37
CA ARG A 608 -6.09 -28.00 -4.24
C ARG A 608 -5.74 -26.72 -5.00
N LEU A 609 -4.47 -26.35 -4.94
CA LEU A 609 -3.94 -25.16 -5.60
C LEU A 609 -3.42 -25.49 -7.00
N ASP A 610 -3.36 -24.50 -7.87
CA ASP A 610 -2.79 -24.59 -9.23
C ASP A 610 -1.33 -25.07 -9.27
N ARG A 611 -0.57 -24.78 -8.21
CA ARG A 611 0.81 -25.25 -8.01
C ARG A 611 0.93 -26.65 -7.39
N GLY A 612 -0.19 -27.33 -7.11
CA GLY A 612 -0.23 -28.73 -6.65
C GLY A 612 -0.37 -28.95 -5.14
N ASP A 613 -0.10 -27.93 -4.31
CA ASP A 613 -0.30 -28.02 -2.85
C ASP A 613 -1.78 -28.23 -2.50
N VAL A 614 -2.04 -28.83 -1.34
CA VAL A 614 -3.40 -29.00 -0.79
C VAL A 614 -3.49 -28.35 0.59
N LEU A 615 -4.44 -27.44 0.77
CA LEU A 615 -4.77 -26.84 2.05
C LEU A 615 -5.96 -27.57 2.68
N THR A 616 -5.85 -27.95 3.95
CA THR A 616 -6.96 -28.54 4.71
C THR A 616 -7.49 -27.53 5.71
N VAL A 617 -8.73 -27.09 5.55
CA VAL A 617 -9.36 -26.04 6.35
C VAL A 617 -10.74 -26.46 6.89
N ASP A 618 -11.18 -25.82 7.97
CA ASP A 618 -12.49 -26.05 8.56
C ASP A 618 -13.60 -25.25 7.85
N ARG A 619 -13.27 -24.05 7.35
CA ARG A 619 -14.23 -23.14 6.71
C ARG A 619 -13.66 -22.44 5.49
N VAL A 620 -14.53 -22.05 4.57
CA VAL A 620 -14.17 -21.35 3.31
C VAL A 620 -15.00 -20.08 3.16
N VAL A 621 -14.38 -18.99 2.70
CA VAL A 621 -15.09 -17.81 2.18
C VAL A 621 -14.76 -17.68 0.70
N LEU A 622 -15.78 -17.79 -0.14
CA LEU A 622 -15.71 -17.56 -1.58
C LEU A 622 -16.02 -16.08 -1.85
N ALA A 623 -14.97 -15.32 -2.13
CA ALA A 623 -15.04 -13.92 -2.52
C ALA A 623 -14.33 -13.70 -3.87
N THR A 624 -14.51 -14.65 -4.79
CA THR A 624 -13.93 -14.60 -6.13
C THR A 624 -14.46 -13.37 -6.89
N GLY A 625 -13.60 -12.74 -7.70
CA GLY A 625 -13.92 -11.50 -8.40
C GLY A 625 -14.77 -11.72 -9.65
N HIS A 626 -14.57 -10.87 -10.67
CA HIS A 626 -15.24 -11.03 -11.96
C HIS A 626 -14.93 -12.39 -12.60
N PRO A 627 -15.96 -13.08 -13.12
CA PRO A 627 -15.79 -14.38 -13.77
C PRO A 627 -15.04 -14.24 -15.09
N VAL A 628 -14.59 -15.38 -15.63
CA VAL A 628 -14.05 -15.44 -16.99
C VAL A 628 -14.91 -16.38 -17.79
N ASN A 629 -15.87 -15.84 -18.54
CA ASN A 629 -16.86 -16.68 -19.22
C ASN A 629 -16.31 -17.30 -20.51
N GLU A 630 -16.93 -18.38 -20.95
CA GLU A 630 -16.83 -18.86 -22.32
C GLU A 630 -17.30 -17.77 -23.28
N LEU A 631 -16.62 -17.68 -24.43
CA LEU A 631 -16.99 -16.75 -25.49
C LEU A 631 -18.37 -17.14 -26.01
N ASP A 632 -19.26 -16.16 -26.20
CA ASP A 632 -20.55 -16.40 -26.85
C ASP A 632 -20.40 -16.73 -28.35
N ALA A 633 -21.52 -16.97 -29.04
CA ALA A 633 -21.51 -17.35 -30.46
C ALA A 633 -20.85 -16.28 -31.35
N ASP A 634 -21.17 -15.00 -31.14
CA ASP A 634 -20.63 -13.89 -31.94
C ASP A 634 -19.15 -13.70 -31.63
N GLN A 635 -18.77 -13.73 -30.35
CA GLN A 635 -17.38 -13.60 -29.93
C GLN A 635 -16.50 -14.74 -30.45
N ARG A 636 -17.02 -15.98 -30.51
CA ARG A 636 -16.33 -17.12 -31.14
C ARG A 636 -16.17 -16.90 -32.64
N ALA A 637 -17.24 -16.48 -33.32
CA ALA A 637 -17.21 -16.19 -34.76
C ALA A 637 -16.20 -15.09 -35.09
N TRP A 638 -16.17 -14.00 -34.34
CA TRP A 638 -15.20 -12.92 -34.52
C TRP A 638 -13.76 -13.35 -34.21
N THR A 639 -13.56 -14.16 -33.16
CA THR A 639 -12.25 -14.74 -32.86
C THR A 639 -11.74 -15.62 -34.00
N GLN A 640 -12.59 -16.47 -34.56
CA GLN A 640 -12.27 -17.32 -35.69
C GLN A 640 -11.98 -16.48 -36.95
N PHE A 641 -12.86 -15.53 -37.25
CA PHE A 641 -12.70 -14.63 -38.39
C PHE A 641 -11.34 -13.90 -38.36
N ALA A 642 -10.97 -13.32 -37.21
CA ALA A 642 -9.67 -12.68 -37.04
C ALA A 642 -8.50 -13.65 -37.25
N ARG A 643 -8.61 -14.91 -36.79
CA ARG A 643 -7.54 -15.91 -37.01
C ARG A 643 -7.37 -16.28 -38.48
N GLU A 644 -8.46 -16.36 -39.24
CA GLU A 644 -8.46 -16.77 -40.64
C GLU A 644 -8.01 -15.65 -41.59
N HIS A 645 -8.32 -14.38 -41.28
CA HIS A 645 -8.14 -13.26 -42.20
C HIS A 645 -6.97 -12.32 -41.84
N SER A 646 -6.31 -12.55 -40.69
CA SER A 646 -5.18 -11.72 -40.26
C SER A 646 -3.89 -12.10 -40.97
N THR A 647 -3.21 -11.10 -41.55
CA THR A 647 -1.92 -11.28 -42.23
C THR A 647 -0.86 -10.39 -41.59
N PRO A 648 0.46 -10.67 -41.76
CA PRO A 648 1.52 -9.81 -41.23
C PRO A 648 1.45 -8.36 -41.72
N THR A 649 0.97 -8.13 -42.94
CA THR A 649 0.85 -6.80 -43.56
C THR A 649 -0.48 -6.11 -43.26
N ARG A 650 -1.52 -6.86 -42.84
CA ARG A 650 -2.83 -6.34 -42.48
C ARG A 650 -3.37 -7.13 -41.27
N PRO A 651 -2.96 -6.77 -40.04
CA PRO A 651 -3.37 -7.51 -38.86
C PRO A 651 -4.85 -7.22 -38.54
N VAL A 652 -5.67 -8.26 -38.66
CA VAL A 652 -7.09 -8.23 -38.23
C VAL A 652 -7.18 -8.83 -36.83
N ARG A 653 -7.87 -8.17 -35.90
CA ARG A 653 -7.93 -8.60 -34.49
C ARG A 653 -9.30 -8.41 -33.85
N TYR A 654 -9.72 -9.40 -33.08
CA TYR A 654 -10.80 -9.26 -32.11
C TYR A 654 -10.22 -9.35 -30.70
N ILE A 655 -10.53 -8.36 -29.86
CA ILE A 655 -10.14 -8.31 -28.45
C ILE A 655 -11.40 -8.49 -27.62
N ALA A 656 -11.50 -9.64 -26.95
CA ALA A 656 -12.65 -9.99 -26.12
C ALA A 656 -12.77 -9.13 -24.86
N GLY A 657 -14.00 -9.00 -24.37
CA GLY A 657 -14.36 -8.19 -23.23
C GLY A 657 -13.79 -8.70 -21.90
N GLY A 658 -13.43 -7.77 -21.03
CA GLY A 658 -12.75 -8.05 -19.76
C GLY A 658 -12.32 -6.77 -19.02
N SER A 659 -11.36 -6.89 -18.10
CA SER A 659 -10.72 -5.74 -17.48
C SER A 659 -9.80 -5.04 -18.48
N ALA A 660 -9.94 -3.72 -18.66
CA ALA A 660 -9.10 -2.95 -19.58
C ALA A 660 -7.59 -3.14 -19.32
N SER A 661 -7.20 -3.34 -18.06
CA SER A 661 -5.79 -3.55 -17.66
C SER A 661 -5.17 -4.85 -18.17
N GLU A 662 -5.99 -5.81 -18.62
CA GLU A 662 -5.54 -7.12 -19.13
C GLU A 662 -5.72 -7.23 -20.65
N MET A 663 -6.40 -6.26 -21.27
CA MET A 663 -6.58 -6.25 -22.71
C MET A 663 -5.25 -5.93 -23.41
N PRO A 664 -4.88 -6.62 -24.50
CA PRO A 664 -3.63 -6.40 -25.23
C PRO A 664 -3.69 -5.15 -26.14
N LEU A 665 -4.10 -4.01 -25.58
CA LEU A 665 -4.34 -2.75 -26.30
C LEU A 665 -3.06 -2.16 -26.91
N ALA A 666 -1.91 -2.34 -26.25
CA ALA A 666 -0.61 -1.89 -26.74
C ALA A 666 -0.24 -2.49 -28.11
N GLY A 667 -0.78 -3.68 -28.42
CA GLY A 667 -0.54 -4.38 -29.68
C GLY A 667 -1.31 -3.80 -30.87
N ILE A 668 -2.24 -2.87 -30.68
CA ILE A 668 -2.98 -2.22 -31.77
C ILE A 668 -2.03 -1.27 -32.53
N PRO A 669 -1.92 -1.37 -33.88
CA PRO A 669 -1.06 -0.48 -34.67
C PRO A 669 -1.57 0.97 -34.70
N ALA A 670 -0.63 1.92 -34.84
CA ALA A 670 -0.96 3.32 -35.12
C ALA A 670 -1.73 3.45 -36.45
N GLY A 671 -2.72 4.34 -36.50
CA GLY A 671 -3.56 4.56 -37.69
C GLY A 671 -4.54 3.42 -38.03
N ALA A 672 -4.54 2.30 -37.30
CA ALA A 672 -5.50 1.22 -37.50
C ALA A 672 -6.94 1.71 -37.25
N SER A 673 -7.91 1.19 -38.01
CA SER A 673 -9.33 1.45 -37.75
C SER A 673 -9.84 0.51 -36.66
N VAL A 674 -10.15 1.06 -35.50
CA VAL A 674 -10.51 0.31 -34.29
C VAL A 674 -11.97 0.55 -33.93
N GLY A 675 -12.80 -0.47 -34.04
CA GLY A 675 -14.16 -0.45 -33.52
C GLY A 675 -14.19 -0.76 -32.04
N ILE A 676 -14.86 0.05 -31.21
CA ILE A 676 -15.10 -0.24 -29.80
C ILE A 676 -16.59 -0.49 -29.56
N LEU A 677 -16.92 -1.72 -29.17
CA LEU A 677 -18.28 -2.15 -28.86
C LEU A 677 -18.61 -1.79 -27.40
N GLY A 678 -19.52 -0.84 -27.23
CA GLY A 678 -19.96 -0.34 -25.94
C GLY A 678 -19.22 0.94 -25.52
N MET A 679 -19.97 1.90 -24.98
CA MET A 679 -19.44 3.17 -24.44
C MET A 679 -19.69 3.29 -22.93
N GLY A 680 -19.45 2.19 -22.19
CA GLY A 680 -19.56 2.11 -20.72
C GLY A 680 -18.31 2.61 -20.00
N LEU A 681 -18.13 2.26 -18.72
CA LEU A 681 -16.97 2.72 -17.94
C LEU A 681 -15.63 2.21 -18.49
N THR A 682 -15.56 0.94 -18.91
CA THR A 682 -14.35 0.34 -19.52
C THR A 682 -13.95 1.02 -20.82
N PHE A 683 -14.90 1.60 -21.58
CA PHE A 683 -14.59 2.34 -22.81
C PHE A 683 -13.65 3.51 -22.54
N TYR A 684 -13.85 4.24 -21.43
CA TYR A 684 -12.96 5.36 -21.08
C TYR A 684 -11.54 4.90 -20.75
N ASP A 685 -11.39 3.75 -20.09
CA ASP A 685 -10.07 3.17 -19.84
C ASP A 685 -9.37 2.82 -21.16
N ILE A 686 -10.07 2.12 -22.07
CA ILE A 686 -9.56 1.80 -23.41
C ILE A 686 -9.19 3.07 -24.19
N LEU A 687 -10.07 4.07 -24.17
CA LEU A 687 -9.88 5.34 -24.85
C LEU A 687 -8.60 6.04 -24.36
N THR A 688 -8.38 6.08 -23.05
CA THR A 688 -7.17 6.70 -22.47
C THR A 688 -5.90 5.94 -22.80
N GLU A 689 -5.95 4.61 -22.82
CA GLU A 689 -4.78 3.79 -23.18
C GLU A 689 -4.40 3.94 -24.66
N LEU A 690 -5.40 4.11 -25.54
CA LEU A 690 -5.19 4.33 -26.97
C LEU A 690 -4.86 5.79 -27.34
N THR A 691 -4.89 6.71 -26.39
CA THR A 691 -4.62 8.15 -26.58
C THR A 691 -3.45 8.61 -25.71
N LEU A 692 -3.69 8.86 -24.42
CA LEU A 692 -2.65 9.21 -23.43
C LEU A 692 -1.56 8.14 -23.35
N GLY A 693 -1.94 6.86 -23.35
CA GLY A 693 -1.00 5.73 -23.37
C GLY A 693 -0.14 5.65 -24.65
N ARG A 694 -0.54 6.36 -25.71
CA ARG A 694 0.23 6.51 -26.96
C ARG A 694 1.09 7.78 -27.00
N GLY A 695 0.99 8.63 -25.99
CA GLY A 695 1.77 9.85 -25.82
C GLY A 695 1.05 11.12 -26.29
N GLY A 696 -0.24 11.04 -26.64
CA GLY A 696 -1.03 12.25 -26.88
C GLY A 696 -1.32 12.98 -25.57
N THR A 697 -1.68 14.26 -25.67
CA THR A 697 -1.83 15.13 -24.49
C THR A 697 -3.06 16.01 -24.59
N PHE A 698 -3.74 16.24 -23.47
CA PHE A 698 -4.80 17.25 -23.36
C PHE A 698 -4.21 18.55 -22.83
N THR A 699 -4.62 19.67 -23.42
CA THR A 699 -4.25 21.02 -22.99
C THR A 699 -5.50 21.89 -22.88
N GLU A 700 -5.47 22.93 -22.05
CA GLU A 700 -6.57 23.89 -21.98
C GLU A 700 -6.65 24.72 -23.27
N GLY A 701 -7.87 24.92 -23.77
CA GLY A 701 -8.19 25.80 -24.90
C GLY A 701 -9.35 26.75 -24.55
N CYS A 702 -9.71 27.64 -25.47
CA CYS A 702 -10.71 28.67 -25.24
C CYS A 702 -12.15 28.14 -25.03
N GLU A 703 -12.47 26.98 -25.60
CA GLU A 703 -13.81 26.34 -25.50
C GLU A 703 -13.81 25.05 -24.64
N GLY A 704 -12.73 24.77 -23.92
CA GLY A 704 -12.54 23.53 -23.14
C GLY A 704 -11.22 22.83 -23.48
N LEU A 705 -11.14 21.52 -23.19
CA LEU A 705 -9.94 20.74 -23.48
C LEU A 705 -9.70 20.62 -25.00
N LEU A 706 -8.45 20.80 -25.40
CA LEU A 706 -7.92 20.46 -26.73
C LEU A 706 -7.08 19.20 -26.61
N TYR A 707 -7.23 18.28 -27.56
CA TYR A 707 -6.36 17.11 -27.67
C TYR A 707 -5.28 17.34 -28.73
N LEU A 708 -4.02 17.07 -28.36
CA LEU A 708 -2.86 17.09 -29.25
C LEU A 708 -2.42 15.65 -29.53
N PRO A 709 -2.65 15.13 -30.75
CA PRO A 709 -2.25 13.77 -31.12
C PRO A 709 -0.72 13.61 -31.15
N SER A 710 -0.26 12.43 -30.75
CA SER A 710 1.14 12.01 -30.89
C SER A 710 1.48 11.46 -32.27
N GLY A 711 0.46 11.13 -33.08
CA GLY A 711 0.59 10.44 -34.36
C GLY A 711 0.66 8.92 -34.22
N LYS A 712 0.53 8.38 -33.00
CA LYS A 712 0.55 6.93 -32.70
C LYS A 712 -0.83 6.37 -32.37
N GLU A 713 -1.84 7.22 -32.32
CA GLU A 713 -3.22 6.87 -32.06
C GLU A 713 -3.81 6.04 -33.21
N PRO A 714 -4.71 5.08 -32.92
CA PRO A 714 -5.60 4.53 -33.93
C PRO A 714 -6.74 5.51 -34.27
N ARG A 715 -7.47 5.23 -35.34
CA ARG A 715 -8.78 5.85 -35.62
C ARG A 715 -9.86 5.06 -34.88
N ILE A 716 -10.55 5.69 -33.94
CA ILE A 716 -11.44 5.00 -33.00
C ILE A 716 -12.91 5.19 -33.41
N LEU A 717 -13.62 4.09 -33.67
CA LEU A 717 -15.04 4.06 -34.04
C LEU A 717 -15.86 3.41 -32.93
N ALA A 718 -16.58 4.22 -32.16
CA ALA A 718 -17.30 3.74 -30.98
C ALA A 718 -18.79 3.50 -31.27
N GLY A 719 -19.36 2.43 -30.71
CA GLY A 719 -20.77 2.10 -30.87
C GLY A 719 -21.46 1.83 -29.53
N SER A 720 -22.69 2.32 -29.36
CA SER A 720 -23.56 1.96 -28.24
C SER A 720 -25.02 1.86 -28.68
N ARG A 721 -25.86 1.19 -27.88
CA ARG A 721 -27.31 1.06 -28.16
C ARG A 721 -27.99 2.43 -28.30
N GLY A 722 -27.73 3.35 -27.36
CA GLY A 722 -28.33 4.68 -27.35
C GLY A 722 -27.65 5.71 -28.27
N GLY A 723 -26.48 5.39 -28.83
CA GLY A 723 -25.68 6.35 -29.60
C GLY A 723 -25.10 7.47 -28.75
N VAL A 724 -24.99 7.27 -27.44
CA VAL A 724 -24.36 8.20 -26.49
C VAL A 724 -23.50 7.41 -25.51
N PRO A 725 -22.44 8.02 -24.92
CA PRO A 725 -21.75 7.45 -23.77
C PRO A 725 -22.62 7.55 -22.50
N LEU A 726 -22.14 7.00 -21.38
CA LEU A 726 -22.74 7.20 -20.06
C LEU A 726 -22.93 8.70 -19.74
N LEU A 727 -24.01 9.05 -19.04
CA LEU A 727 -24.23 10.43 -18.58
C LEU A 727 -23.10 10.86 -17.66
N THR A 728 -22.66 12.11 -17.79
CA THR A 728 -21.58 12.67 -16.96
C THR A 728 -22.03 12.76 -15.51
N ARG A 729 -21.15 12.41 -14.58
CA ARG A 729 -21.48 12.54 -13.16
C ARG A 729 -21.53 14.01 -12.73
N GLY A 730 -22.53 14.37 -11.91
CA GLY A 730 -22.58 15.67 -11.25
C GLY A 730 -21.35 15.91 -10.37
N ALA A 731 -20.88 17.16 -10.29
CA ALA A 731 -19.89 17.58 -9.31
C ALA A 731 -20.37 17.14 -7.91
N ASN A 732 -19.50 16.49 -7.14
CA ASN A 732 -19.91 15.97 -5.86
C ASN A 732 -19.99 17.10 -4.82
N GLN A 733 -21.20 17.35 -4.32
CA GLN A 733 -21.51 18.37 -3.30
C GLN A 733 -21.95 17.73 -1.98
N LYS A 734 -22.11 16.41 -1.96
CA LYS A 734 -22.49 15.62 -0.79
C LYS A 734 -21.22 15.18 -0.06
N GLY A 735 -21.10 15.53 1.23
CA GLY A 735 -20.00 15.06 2.08
C GLY A 735 -19.99 13.53 2.24
N PRO A 736 -18.88 12.92 2.67
CA PRO A 736 -18.74 11.46 2.75
C PRO A 736 -19.74 10.79 3.70
N GLU A 737 -20.19 11.51 4.73
CA GLU A 737 -21.19 11.03 5.70
C GLU A 737 -22.64 11.40 5.34
N HIS A 738 -22.87 12.07 4.20
CA HIS A 738 -24.19 12.50 3.78
C HIS A 738 -25.14 11.31 3.61
N ARG A 739 -26.37 11.48 4.10
CA ARG A 739 -27.45 10.50 4.01
C ARG A 739 -28.66 11.13 3.35
N TYR A 740 -29.06 10.51 2.26
CA TYR A 740 -30.34 10.79 1.65
C TYR A 740 -31.44 10.06 2.42
N GLN A 741 -32.54 10.77 2.72
CA GLN A 741 -33.76 10.19 3.28
C GLN A 741 -34.85 10.29 2.23
N ALA A 742 -35.24 9.15 1.66
CA ALA A 742 -36.34 9.12 0.72
C ALA A 742 -37.65 9.49 1.41
N ARG A 743 -38.53 10.22 0.71
CA ARG A 743 -39.84 10.64 1.26
C ARG A 743 -41.00 9.79 0.72
N LEU A 744 -40.87 9.32 -0.51
CA LEU A 744 -41.86 8.52 -1.25
C LEU A 744 -41.40 7.09 -1.47
N PHE A 745 -40.11 6.87 -1.78
CA PHE A 745 -39.53 5.54 -1.99
C PHE A 745 -38.83 5.01 -0.72
N THR A 746 -39.61 4.82 0.35
CA THR A 746 -39.09 4.40 1.67
C THR A 746 -39.04 2.88 1.84
N ALA A 747 -38.21 2.42 2.78
CA ALA A 747 -38.12 0.99 3.09
C ALA A 747 -39.43 0.44 3.67
N GLU A 748 -40.11 1.23 4.51
CA GLU A 748 -41.39 0.88 5.12
C GLU A 748 -42.48 0.70 4.06
N ARG A 749 -42.55 1.60 3.08
CA ARG A 749 -43.52 1.49 1.98
C ARG A 749 -43.22 0.29 1.10
N MET A 750 -41.95 0.08 0.72
CA MET A 750 -41.58 -1.09 -0.08
C MET A 750 -41.86 -2.41 0.65
N ALA A 751 -41.66 -2.45 1.98
CA ALA A 751 -42.02 -3.60 2.80
C ALA A 751 -43.55 -3.83 2.82
N ALA A 752 -44.35 -2.76 2.92
CA ALA A 752 -45.80 -2.85 2.88
C ALA A 752 -46.33 -3.35 1.52
N ILE A 753 -45.80 -2.82 0.41
CA ILE A 753 -46.13 -3.27 -0.95
C ILE A 753 -45.78 -4.75 -1.11
N ARG A 754 -44.57 -5.15 -0.67
CA ARG A 754 -44.13 -6.55 -0.72
C ARG A 754 -45.00 -7.47 0.14
N ALA A 755 -45.51 -7.00 1.28
CA ALA A 755 -46.40 -7.79 2.12
C ALA A 755 -47.79 -8.01 1.49
N ALA A 756 -48.23 -7.10 0.62
CA ALA A 756 -49.51 -7.20 -0.07
C ALA A 756 -49.44 -8.05 -1.36
N GLU A 757 -48.30 -8.05 -2.06
CA GLU A 757 -48.20 -8.56 -3.45
C GLU A 757 -46.87 -9.30 -3.73
N ALA A 758 -46.34 -10.12 -2.80
CA ALA A 758 -45.13 -10.90 -3.08
C ALA A 758 -45.44 -12.19 -3.88
N PRO A 759 -44.67 -12.53 -4.94
CA PRO A 759 -43.54 -11.78 -5.52
C PRO A 759 -43.99 -10.60 -6.41
N LEU A 760 -43.20 -9.52 -6.41
CA LEU A 760 -43.58 -8.24 -7.03
C LEU A 760 -43.29 -8.17 -8.55
N ASP A 761 -44.07 -7.35 -9.26
CA ASP A 761 -43.67 -6.80 -10.55
C ASP A 761 -42.96 -5.45 -10.33
N PHE A 762 -41.67 -5.37 -10.66
CA PHE A 762 -40.88 -4.16 -10.50
C PHE A 762 -41.39 -2.99 -11.34
N GLU A 763 -41.78 -3.25 -12.60
CA GLU A 763 -42.21 -2.18 -13.51
C GLU A 763 -43.54 -1.57 -13.06
N GLN A 764 -44.45 -2.40 -12.55
CA GLN A 764 -45.79 -1.97 -12.16
C GLN A 764 -45.88 -1.48 -10.71
N SER A 765 -45.27 -2.19 -9.76
CA SER A 765 -45.47 -1.94 -8.33
C SER A 765 -44.35 -1.12 -7.67
N VAL A 766 -43.17 -1.01 -8.30
CA VAL A 766 -41.96 -0.42 -7.68
C VAL A 766 -41.44 0.80 -8.43
N LEU A 767 -41.27 0.70 -9.75
CA LEU A 767 -40.74 1.76 -10.59
C LEU A 767 -41.53 3.07 -10.51
N PRO A 768 -42.89 3.09 -10.43
CA PRO A 768 -43.63 4.33 -10.31
C PRO A 768 -43.27 5.12 -9.04
N TRP A 769 -43.06 4.43 -7.91
CA TRP A 769 -42.65 5.06 -6.66
C TRP A 769 -41.21 5.57 -6.72
N LEU A 770 -40.32 4.83 -7.37
CA LEU A 770 -38.95 5.28 -7.61
C LEU A 770 -38.91 6.54 -8.48
N LEU A 771 -39.68 6.56 -9.57
CA LEU A 771 -39.80 7.73 -10.44
C LEU A 771 -40.46 8.92 -9.73
N ALA A 772 -41.39 8.68 -8.81
CA ALA A 772 -42.00 9.74 -8.00
C ALA A 772 -40.97 10.39 -7.07
N GLU A 773 -40.11 9.60 -6.42
CA GLU A 773 -38.98 10.12 -5.62
C GLU A 773 -38.01 10.95 -6.47
N VAL A 774 -37.61 10.42 -7.63
CA VAL A 774 -36.72 11.11 -8.58
C VAL A 774 -37.33 12.45 -9.02
N ASN A 775 -38.63 12.47 -9.33
CA ASN A 775 -39.34 13.68 -9.73
C ASN A 775 -39.56 14.67 -8.57
N LEU A 776 -39.77 14.18 -7.35
CA LEU A 776 -39.85 15.02 -6.16
C LEU A 776 -38.54 15.81 -6.00
N VAL A 777 -37.39 15.15 -6.10
CA VAL A 777 -36.07 15.80 -6.02
C VAL A 777 -35.83 16.74 -7.19
N LEU A 778 -36.18 16.34 -8.42
CA LEU A 778 -36.05 17.20 -9.61
C LEU A 778 -36.80 18.52 -9.42
N LEU A 779 -38.08 18.45 -9.04
CA LEU A 779 -38.95 19.61 -8.89
C LEU A 779 -38.55 20.44 -7.67
N ALA A 780 -38.27 19.82 -6.54
CA ALA A 780 -37.76 20.51 -5.34
C ALA A 780 -36.47 21.28 -5.64
N THR A 781 -35.55 20.71 -6.41
CA THR A 781 -34.30 21.38 -6.77
C THR A 781 -34.55 22.56 -7.73
N ARG A 782 -35.45 22.43 -8.71
CA ARG A 782 -35.87 23.57 -9.56
C ARG A 782 -36.52 24.69 -8.72
N ILE A 783 -37.40 24.34 -7.78
CA ILE A 783 -38.02 25.31 -6.87
C ILE A 783 -36.94 25.99 -6.03
N ARG A 784 -35.98 25.23 -5.49
CA ARG A 784 -34.88 25.76 -4.69
C ARG A 784 -34.07 26.81 -5.44
N GLN A 785 -33.77 26.56 -6.72
CA GLN A 785 -32.99 27.50 -7.55
C GLN A 785 -33.70 28.83 -7.78
N VAL A 786 -35.05 28.85 -7.84
CA VAL A 786 -35.83 30.05 -8.17
C VAL A 786 -36.40 30.74 -6.92
N HIS A 787 -36.82 29.96 -5.93
CA HIS A 787 -37.59 30.43 -4.77
C HIS A 787 -36.91 30.16 -3.42
N GLY A 788 -35.74 29.53 -3.41
CA GLY A 788 -34.96 29.27 -2.20
C GLY A 788 -35.32 27.95 -1.48
N PRO A 789 -34.52 27.56 -0.48
CA PRO A 789 -34.60 26.26 0.18
C PRO A 789 -35.91 26.03 0.95
N GLU A 790 -36.46 27.08 1.59
CA GLU A 790 -37.72 26.97 2.36
C GLU A 790 -38.91 26.55 1.47
N ALA A 791 -39.03 27.15 0.27
CA ALA A 791 -40.08 26.79 -0.67
C ALA A 791 -39.93 25.37 -1.22
N ALA A 792 -38.69 24.90 -1.38
CA ALA A 792 -38.41 23.53 -1.80
C ALA A 792 -38.74 22.50 -0.71
N GLU A 793 -38.46 22.84 0.55
CA GLU A 793 -38.83 22.03 1.71
C GLU A 793 -40.36 21.96 1.86
N GLU A 794 -41.06 23.10 1.76
CA GLU A 794 -42.54 23.13 1.77
C GLU A 794 -43.13 22.25 0.67
N PHE A 795 -42.61 22.37 -0.56
CA PHE A 795 -43.04 21.53 -1.69
C PHE A 795 -42.81 20.04 -1.41
N THR A 796 -41.65 19.69 -0.85
CA THR A 796 -41.28 18.30 -0.54
C THR A 796 -42.23 17.70 0.49
N GLU A 797 -42.50 18.43 1.58
CA GLU A 797 -43.43 17.98 2.63
C GLU A 797 -44.86 17.84 2.11
N ARG A 798 -45.34 18.81 1.32
CA ARG A 798 -46.68 18.75 0.73
C ARG A 798 -46.80 17.62 -0.28
N GLY A 799 -45.76 17.36 -1.08
CA GLY A 799 -45.70 16.24 -2.02
C GLY A 799 -45.74 14.89 -1.29
N ALA A 800 -44.95 14.75 -0.23
CA ALA A 800 -44.93 13.55 0.62
C ALA A 800 -46.30 13.31 1.27
N GLN A 801 -46.92 14.35 1.84
CA GLN A 801 -48.24 14.27 2.48
C GLN A 801 -49.35 13.92 1.47
N ALA A 802 -49.34 14.52 0.28
CA ALA A 802 -50.35 14.26 -0.74
C ALA A 802 -50.32 12.81 -1.28
N LEU A 803 -49.18 12.13 -1.12
CA LEU A 803 -48.94 10.76 -1.58
C LEU A 803 -48.80 9.77 -0.41
N ALA A 804 -49.03 10.16 0.85
CA ALA A 804 -48.79 9.32 2.02
C ALA A 804 -49.68 8.07 2.03
N ASP A 805 -50.99 8.27 1.88
CA ASP A 805 -52.05 7.24 2.01
C ASP A 805 -52.57 6.71 0.66
N ARG A 806 -51.80 6.89 -0.42
CA ARG A 806 -52.19 6.42 -1.76
C ARG A 806 -51.52 5.09 -2.09
N ASP A 807 -52.24 4.25 -2.81
CA ASP A 807 -51.71 3.00 -3.37
C ASP A 807 -50.84 3.24 -4.61
N ASP A 808 -51.04 4.36 -5.31
CA ASP A 808 -50.32 4.75 -6.53
C ASP A 808 -49.72 6.18 -6.43
N PRO A 809 -48.51 6.40 -6.99
CA PRO A 809 -47.92 7.73 -7.05
C PRO A 809 -48.33 8.49 -8.32
N ASP A 810 -49.56 9.04 -8.36
CA ASP A 810 -50.01 9.87 -9.49
C ASP A 810 -49.06 11.06 -9.72
N PRO A 811 -48.27 11.08 -10.82
CA PRO A 811 -47.28 12.12 -11.06
C PRO A 811 -47.91 13.51 -11.22
N ARG A 812 -49.19 13.58 -11.61
CA ARG A 812 -49.92 14.84 -11.80
C ARG A 812 -50.09 15.61 -10.49
N LEU A 813 -50.01 14.95 -9.33
CA LEU A 813 -50.06 15.62 -8.03
C LEU A 813 -48.81 16.48 -7.82
N LEU A 814 -47.62 15.94 -8.07
CA LEU A 814 -46.37 16.67 -7.97
C LEU A 814 -46.30 17.79 -9.02
N GLU A 815 -46.77 17.53 -10.24
CA GLU A 815 -46.87 18.55 -11.30
C GLU A 815 -47.74 19.74 -10.88
N ARG A 816 -48.95 19.48 -10.36
CA ARG A 816 -49.88 20.54 -9.91
C ARG A 816 -49.31 21.36 -8.76
N LEU A 817 -48.66 20.70 -7.80
CA LEU A 817 -47.99 21.38 -6.68
C LEU A 817 -46.86 22.26 -7.20
N ALA A 818 -45.99 21.75 -8.08
CA ALA A 818 -44.87 22.49 -8.64
C ALA A 818 -45.32 23.66 -9.53
N ALA A 819 -46.41 23.50 -10.30
CA ALA A 819 -46.99 24.57 -11.11
C ALA A 819 -47.42 25.77 -10.26
N GLY A 820 -47.83 25.55 -9.01
CA GLY A 820 -48.13 26.61 -8.04
C GLY A 820 -46.93 27.53 -7.75
N HIS A 821 -45.71 27.03 -7.93
CA HIS A 821 -44.46 27.78 -7.78
C HIS A 821 -43.98 28.40 -9.11
N ARG A 822 -44.76 28.40 -10.20
CA ARG A 822 -44.39 29.03 -11.49
C ARG A 822 -43.06 28.55 -12.10
N ILE A 823 -42.66 27.31 -11.84
CA ILE A 823 -41.51 26.64 -12.47
C ILE A 823 -41.95 25.65 -13.55
N ASP A 824 -41.01 25.16 -14.37
CA ASP A 824 -41.26 24.05 -15.29
C ASP A 824 -41.58 22.77 -14.52
N ALA A 825 -42.85 22.41 -14.50
CA ALA A 825 -43.39 21.25 -13.80
C ALA A 825 -43.27 19.94 -14.58
N ARG A 826 -42.69 19.93 -15.79
CA ARG A 826 -42.55 18.70 -16.60
C ARG A 826 -41.71 17.66 -15.85
N PRO A 827 -42.28 16.50 -15.48
CA PRO A 827 -41.54 15.43 -14.81
C PRO A 827 -40.80 14.57 -15.84
N LEU A 828 -39.89 13.74 -15.34
CA LEU A 828 -39.36 12.58 -16.05
C LEU A 828 -40.44 11.49 -16.09
N THR A 829 -40.90 11.15 -17.29
CA THR A 829 -41.86 10.06 -17.52
C THR A 829 -41.21 8.68 -17.49
N GLY A 830 -39.88 8.62 -17.50
CA GLY A 830 -39.08 7.40 -17.46
C GLY A 830 -37.59 7.72 -17.61
N LEU A 831 -36.73 6.75 -17.30
CA LEU A 831 -35.27 6.92 -17.40
C LEU A 831 -34.75 6.70 -18.83
N ASP A 832 -35.50 6.02 -19.69
CA ASP A 832 -35.09 5.70 -21.06
C ASP A 832 -34.82 6.92 -21.93
N ALA A 833 -35.56 8.02 -21.74
CA ALA A 833 -35.33 9.25 -22.50
C ALA A 833 -33.96 9.87 -22.23
N LEU A 834 -33.45 9.70 -21.00
CA LEU A 834 -32.10 10.12 -20.63
C LEU A 834 -31.06 9.15 -21.18
N ALA A 835 -31.38 7.85 -21.18
CA ALA A 835 -30.45 6.81 -21.57
C ALA A 835 -30.33 6.63 -23.11
N ARG A 836 -31.41 6.84 -23.83
CA ARG A 836 -31.53 6.60 -25.28
C ARG A 836 -32.10 7.86 -25.95
N PRO A 837 -31.42 9.03 -25.83
CA PRO A 837 -31.97 10.34 -26.25
C PRO A 837 -32.21 10.46 -27.76
N PHE A 838 -31.64 9.56 -28.55
CA PHE A 838 -31.80 9.53 -30.01
C PHE A 838 -32.71 8.41 -30.50
N GLY A 839 -33.43 7.72 -29.61
CA GLY A 839 -34.39 6.68 -29.99
C GLY A 839 -35.39 7.17 -31.04
N GLY A 840 -35.47 6.46 -32.17
CA GLY A 840 -36.40 6.77 -33.26
C GLY A 840 -35.99 7.93 -34.18
N ARG A 841 -34.84 8.58 -33.95
CA ARG A 841 -34.32 9.64 -34.83
C ARG A 841 -33.49 9.03 -35.98
N ARG A 842 -33.45 9.70 -37.12
CA ARG A 842 -32.56 9.38 -38.25
C ARG A 842 -31.71 10.60 -38.59
N PHE A 843 -30.49 10.36 -39.04
CA PHE A 843 -29.50 11.37 -39.41
C PHE A 843 -29.05 11.13 -40.85
N GLY A 844 -28.99 12.18 -41.66
CA GLY A 844 -28.61 12.13 -43.07
C GLY A 844 -27.10 11.99 -43.30
N SER A 845 -26.28 12.09 -42.26
CA SER A 845 -24.83 11.82 -42.34
C SER A 845 -24.19 11.60 -40.95
N PRO A 846 -22.98 11.01 -40.88
CA PRO A 846 -22.21 10.94 -39.64
C PRO A 846 -21.91 12.33 -39.04
N ALA A 847 -21.64 13.33 -39.88
CA ALA A 847 -21.36 14.70 -39.44
C ALA A 847 -22.58 15.36 -38.76
N GLU A 848 -23.80 15.13 -39.28
CA GLU A 848 -25.02 15.60 -38.64
C GLU A 848 -25.21 14.97 -37.25
N TYR A 849 -25.00 13.66 -37.16
CA TYR A 849 -25.06 12.96 -35.88
C TYR A 849 -24.00 13.45 -34.89
N HIS A 850 -22.74 13.63 -35.30
CA HIS A 850 -21.67 14.14 -34.44
C HIS A 850 -21.96 15.56 -33.93
N LYS A 851 -22.56 16.41 -34.75
CA LYS A 851 -23.00 17.75 -34.32
C LYS A 851 -24.04 17.65 -33.19
N VAL A 852 -25.09 16.85 -33.39
CA VAL A 852 -26.15 16.68 -32.39
C VAL A 852 -25.62 16.00 -31.12
N LEU A 853 -24.74 15.01 -31.24
CA LEU A 853 -24.07 14.37 -30.11
C LEU A 853 -23.23 15.37 -29.31
N THR A 854 -22.48 16.24 -29.99
CA THR A 854 -21.66 17.28 -29.36
C THR A 854 -22.52 18.27 -28.56
N GLU A 855 -23.63 18.72 -29.14
CA GLU A 855 -24.59 19.60 -28.46
C GLU A 855 -25.19 18.92 -27.21
N TRP A 856 -25.56 17.65 -27.33
CA TRP A 856 -26.09 16.87 -26.20
C TRP A 856 -25.07 16.68 -25.08
N LEU A 857 -23.83 16.32 -25.42
CA LEU A 857 -22.74 16.14 -24.44
C LEU A 857 -22.40 17.45 -23.71
N ARG A 858 -22.41 18.58 -24.44
CA ARG A 858 -22.20 19.91 -23.84
C ARG A 858 -23.32 20.27 -22.86
N ALA A 859 -24.58 19.98 -23.21
CA ALA A 859 -25.71 20.18 -22.31
C ALA A 859 -25.63 19.28 -21.05
N ASP A 860 -25.27 18.01 -21.23
CA ASP A 860 -25.07 17.07 -20.12
C ASP A 860 -23.93 17.50 -19.18
N LEU A 861 -22.81 17.99 -19.73
CA LEU A 861 -21.69 18.53 -18.97
C LEU A 861 -22.07 19.81 -18.23
N PHE A 862 -22.90 20.67 -18.83
CA PHE A 862 -23.44 21.85 -18.16
C PHE A 862 -24.27 21.47 -16.92
N GLU A 863 -25.18 20.50 -17.06
CA GLU A 863 -25.94 19.95 -15.93
C GLU A 863 -25.01 19.31 -14.88
N ALA A 864 -23.98 18.58 -15.32
CA ALA A 864 -22.99 17.96 -14.44
C ALA A 864 -22.24 18.98 -13.56
N ARG A 865 -21.87 20.13 -14.13
CA ARG A 865 -21.16 21.20 -13.42
C ARG A 865 -22.00 21.89 -12.36
N GLN A 866 -23.34 21.86 -12.47
CA GLN A 866 -24.22 22.36 -11.41
C GLN A 866 -24.24 21.45 -10.16
N GLY A 867 -23.74 20.22 -10.28
CA GLY A 867 -23.51 19.32 -9.15
C GLY A 867 -24.69 18.40 -8.79
N ASN A 868 -24.41 17.41 -7.93
CA ASN A 868 -25.36 16.35 -7.55
C ASN A 868 -26.28 16.70 -6.37
N ALA A 869 -26.23 17.93 -5.88
CA ALA A 869 -27.20 18.48 -4.94
C ALA A 869 -27.98 19.63 -5.59
N ASP A 870 -27.28 20.59 -6.21
CA ASP A 870 -27.88 21.84 -6.71
C ASP A 870 -28.34 21.81 -8.15
N GLY A 871 -27.76 20.94 -8.98
CA GLY A 871 -28.20 20.69 -10.34
C GLY A 871 -29.45 19.81 -10.36
N PRO A 872 -30.60 20.26 -10.92
CA PRO A 872 -31.86 19.52 -10.80
C PRO A 872 -31.81 18.13 -11.40
N LEU A 873 -31.25 17.98 -12.61
CA LEU A 873 -31.18 16.69 -13.29
C LEU A 873 -30.21 15.73 -12.61
N LYS A 874 -29.06 16.24 -12.13
CA LYS A 874 -28.02 15.42 -11.51
C LYS A 874 -28.37 15.04 -10.07
N ALA A 875 -29.04 15.91 -9.33
CA ALA A 875 -29.62 15.55 -8.03
C ALA A 875 -30.67 14.46 -8.17
N ALA A 876 -31.58 14.58 -9.16
CA ALA A 876 -32.60 13.57 -9.44
C ALA A 876 -31.99 12.22 -9.88
N ALA A 877 -30.96 12.23 -10.73
CA ALA A 877 -30.25 11.01 -11.13
C ALA A 877 -29.49 10.34 -9.96
N ASP A 878 -28.94 11.13 -9.03
CA ASP A 878 -28.19 10.62 -7.87
C ASP A 878 -29.10 9.90 -6.86
N VAL A 879 -30.42 10.12 -6.90
CA VAL A 879 -31.42 9.36 -6.12
C VAL A 879 -31.26 7.86 -6.35
N LEU A 880 -31.01 7.42 -7.58
CA LEU A 880 -30.81 6.00 -7.91
C LEU A 880 -29.62 5.37 -7.16
N ARG A 881 -28.57 6.17 -6.90
CA ARG A 881 -27.42 5.76 -6.07
C ARG A 881 -27.81 5.74 -4.58
N ASP A 882 -28.55 6.76 -4.15
CA ASP A 882 -28.91 7.00 -2.76
C ASP A 882 -29.92 5.97 -2.21
N VAL A 883 -30.94 5.60 -3.00
CA VAL A 883 -31.98 4.63 -2.59
C VAL A 883 -31.66 3.18 -2.97
N ARG A 884 -30.44 2.92 -3.44
CA ARG A 884 -30.02 1.59 -3.89
C ARG A 884 -30.29 0.48 -2.87
N GLN A 885 -30.11 0.75 -1.58
CA GLN A 885 -30.39 -0.24 -0.53
C GLN A 885 -31.88 -0.59 -0.44
N THR A 886 -32.76 0.38 -0.63
CA THR A 886 -34.21 0.16 -0.69
C THR A 886 -34.62 -0.67 -1.92
N ILE A 887 -33.99 -0.43 -3.07
CA ILE A 887 -34.20 -1.29 -4.26
C ILE A 887 -33.78 -2.73 -3.95
N ARG A 888 -32.65 -2.93 -3.27
CA ARG A 888 -32.17 -4.28 -2.89
C ARG A 888 -33.12 -5.03 -1.98
N THR A 889 -33.79 -4.37 -1.04
CA THR A 889 -34.80 -5.03 -0.19
C THR A 889 -36.01 -5.57 -0.96
N VAL A 890 -36.21 -5.08 -2.19
CA VAL A 890 -37.28 -5.53 -3.09
C VAL A 890 -36.81 -6.66 -4.00
N VAL A 891 -35.59 -6.59 -4.55
CA VAL A 891 -35.16 -7.49 -5.64
C VAL A 891 -34.33 -8.69 -5.21
N ASP A 892 -33.59 -8.59 -4.09
CA ASP A 892 -32.70 -9.68 -3.64
C ASP A 892 -33.52 -10.95 -3.31
N PHE A 893 -32.94 -12.13 -3.55
CA PHE A 893 -33.50 -13.44 -3.18
C PHE A 893 -34.91 -13.74 -3.74
N GLY A 894 -35.17 -13.37 -4.99
CA GLY A 894 -36.43 -13.71 -5.66
C GLY A 894 -37.62 -12.88 -5.20
N GLY A 895 -37.40 -11.63 -4.75
CA GLY A 895 -38.49 -10.72 -4.40
C GLY A 895 -39.36 -10.27 -5.57
N LEU A 896 -38.93 -10.52 -6.81
CA LEU A 896 -39.66 -10.24 -8.05
C LEU A 896 -40.21 -11.52 -8.69
N THR A 897 -41.25 -11.41 -9.52
CA THR A 897 -41.66 -12.51 -10.41
C THR A 897 -40.52 -12.90 -11.37
N PRO A 898 -40.48 -14.14 -11.90
CA PRO A 898 -39.43 -14.56 -12.84
C PRO A 898 -39.30 -13.65 -14.07
N ALA A 899 -40.42 -13.27 -14.70
CA ALA A 899 -40.46 -12.35 -15.84
C ALA A 899 -39.96 -10.94 -15.46
N SER A 900 -40.39 -10.41 -14.32
CA SER A 900 -39.98 -9.08 -13.86
C SER A 900 -38.51 -9.05 -13.44
N HIS A 901 -37.98 -10.12 -12.85
CA HIS A 901 -36.56 -10.24 -12.54
C HIS A 901 -35.71 -10.25 -13.82
N ARG A 902 -36.13 -10.98 -14.87
CA ARG A 902 -35.47 -10.95 -16.18
C ARG A 902 -35.43 -9.54 -16.75
N TRP A 903 -36.58 -8.86 -16.77
CA TRP A 903 -36.70 -7.49 -17.26
C TRP A 903 -35.84 -6.50 -16.45
N PHE A 904 -35.84 -6.66 -15.11
CA PHE A 904 -35.04 -5.82 -14.21
C PHE A 904 -33.54 -5.91 -14.56
N LEU A 905 -33.02 -7.11 -14.81
CA LEU A 905 -31.62 -7.30 -15.19
C LEU A 905 -31.31 -6.87 -16.63
N SER A 906 -32.21 -7.11 -17.59
CA SER A 906 -31.96 -6.85 -19.01
C SER A 906 -32.22 -5.40 -19.45
N GLU A 907 -33.21 -4.74 -18.84
CA GLU A 907 -33.66 -3.39 -19.22
C GLU A 907 -33.38 -2.35 -18.13
N PHE A 908 -33.96 -2.49 -16.93
CA PHE A 908 -33.84 -1.46 -15.89
C PHE A 908 -32.40 -1.26 -15.41
N GLY A 909 -31.69 -2.34 -15.04
CA GLY A 909 -30.33 -2.28 -14.51
C GLY A 909 -29.36 -1.51 -15.42
N PRO A 910 -29.26 -1.84 -16.71
CA PRO A 910 -28.44 -1.10 -17.67
C PRO A 910 -28.83 0.38 -17.83
N VAL A 911 -30.13 0.71 -17.81
CA VAL A 911 -30.62 2.10 -17.89
C VAL A 911 -30.27 2.88 -16.62
N ALA A 912 -30.54 2.32 -15.45
CA ALA A 912 -30.22 2.92 -14.16
C ALA A 912 -28.71 3.14 -13.99
N ALA A 913 -27.88 2.18 -14.44
CA ALA A 913 -26.44 2.35 -14.49
C ALA A 913 -26.05 3.53 -15.39
N MET A 914 -26.63 3.61 -16.60
CA MET A 914 -26.31 4.72 -17.51
C MET A 914 -26.62 6.11 -16.94
N VAL A 915 -27.69 6.21 -16.15
CA VAL A 915 -28.14 7.47 -15.56
C VAL A 915 -27.33 7.85 -14.31
N SER A 916 -26.89 6.89 -13.50
CA SER A 916 -26.38 7.16 -12.14
C SER A 916 -24.90 6.83 -11.88
N THR A 917 -24.26 6.01 -12.73
CA THR A 917 -22.86 5.54 -12.50
C THR A 917 -21.82 6.21 -13.39
N GLY A 918 -22.22 7.30 -14.06
CA GLY A 918 -21.43 8.10 -14.99
C GLY A 918 -19.97 8.38 -14.65
N PRO A 919 -19.12 8.63 -15.66
CA PRO A 919 -17.73 8.97 -15.43
C PRO A 919 -17.56 10.37 -14.83
N PRO A 920 -16.38 10.69 -14.28
CA PRO A 920 -16.00 12.05 -13.90
C PRO A 920 -16.09 13.04 -15.08
N GLN A 921 -16.34 14.32 -14.78
CA GLN A 921 -16.50 15.39 -15.79
C GLN A 921 -15.34 15.47 -16.80
N VAL A 922 -14.10 15.31 -16.31
CA VAL A 922 -12.90 15.31 -17.15
C VAL A 922 -12.96 14.26 -18.28
N ARG A 923 -13.67 13.15 -18.10
CA ARG A 923 -13.82 12.13 -19.14
C ARG A 923 -14.74 12.56 -20.27
N SER A 924 -15.81 13.27 -19.94
CA SER A 924 -16.71 13.83 -20.95
C SER A 924 -16.04 14.98 -21.70
N GLU A 925 -15.21 15.77 -21.02
CA GLU A 925 -14.38 16.80 -21.68
C GLU A 925 -13.34 16.17 -22.62
N GLN A 926 -12.67 15.10 -22.19
CA GLN A 926 -11.75 14.33 -23.04
C GLN A 926 -12.45 13.71 -24.24
N PHE A 927 -13.68 13.18 -24.06
CA PHE A 927 -14.50 12.67 -25.17
C PHE A 927 -14.76 13.75 -26.22
N LEU A 928 -15.21 14.94 -25.79
CA LEU A 928 -15.46 16.07 -26.67
C LEU A 928 -14.19 16.52 -27.41
N ALA A 929 -13.05 16.59 -26.70
CA ALA A 929 -11.78 16.97 -27.29
C ALA A 929 -11.29 15.96 -28.34
N LEU A 930 -11.45 14.66 -28.08
CA LEU A 930 -11.07 13.60 -29.02
C LEU A 930 -12.00 13.53 -30.24
N LEU A 931 -13.29 13.83 -30.06
CA LEU A 931 -14.25 13.97 -31.15
C LEU A 931 -13.86 15.15 -32.05
N ALA A 932 -13.55 16.31 -31.47
CA ALA A 932 -13.12 17.49 -32.21
C ALA A 932 -11.77 17.29 -32.95
N ALA A 933 -10.86 16.49 -32.37
CA ALA A 933 -9.59 16.15 -32.99
C ALA A 933 -9.69 15.08 -34.10
N GLY A 934 -10.88 14.50 -34.32
CA GLY A 934 -11.09 13.43 -35.31
C GLY A 934 -10.42 12.10 -34.95
N VAL A 935 -10.03 11.91 -33.68
CA VAL A 935 -9.45 10.65 -33.19
C VAL A 935 -10.57 9.66 -32.82
N LEU A 936 -11.68 10.18 -32.29
CA LEU A 936 -12.86 9.43 -31.89
C LEU A 936 -14.06 9.78 -32.78
N GLU A 937 -14.67 8.78 -33.40
CA GLU A 937 -15.81 8.92 -34.31
C GLU A 937 -16.92 7.93 -33.93
N PRO A 938 -17.87 8.32 -33.06
CA PRO A 938 -19.00 7.47 -32.73
C PRO A 938 -19.87 7.19 -33.96
N VAL A 939 -20.32 5.94 -34.15
CA VAL A 939 -20.93 5.50 -35.42
C VAL A 939 -22.42 5.83 -35.51
N GLY A 940 -23.10 5.92 -34.38
CA GLY A 940 -24.53 6.22 -34.30
C GLY A 940 -25.31 5.33 -33.34
N PRO A 941 -26.60 5.62 -33.09
CA PRO A 941 -27.47 4.79 -32.27
C PRO A 941 -27.69 3.40 -32.87
N GLY A 942 -27.76 2.37 -32.02
CA GLY A 942 -27.96 0.99 -32.47
C GLY A 942 -26.85 0.46 -33.37
N ALA A 943 -25.60 0.90 -33.15
CA ALA A 943 -24.44 0.46 -33.92
C ALA A 943 -24.34 -1.07 -33.97
N ARG A 944 -24.13 -1.63 -35.17
CA ARG A 944 -24.00 -3.05 -35.44
C ARG A 944 -22.59 -3.35 -35.89
N PHE A 945 -21.96 -4.32 -35.25
CA PHE A 945 -20.63 -4.81 -35.60
C PHE A 945 -20.78 -6.11 -36.37
N GLY A 946 -20.00 -6.25 -37.44
CA GLY A 946 -20.04 -7.40 -38.32
C GLY A 946 -18.66 -7.77 -38.83
N ALA A 947 -18.62 -8.75 -39.72
CA ALA A 947 -17.44 -9.15 -40.46
C ALA A 947 -17.79 -9.23 -41.95
N ASP A 948 -16.88 -8.76 -42.80
CA ASP A 948 -16.96 -8.82 -44.25
C ASP A 948 -15.91 -9.83 -44.75
N PRO A 949 -16.33 -11.05 -45.15
CA PRO A 949 -15.40 -12.07 -45.66
C PRO A 949 -14.76 -11.71 -47.00
N VAL A 950 -15.37 -10.82 -47.79
CA VAL A 950 -14.82 -10.42 -49.10
C VAL A 950 -13.63 -9.48 -48.89
N GLU A 951 -13.81 -8.47 -48.03
CA GLU A 951 -12.76 -7.51 -47.67
C GLU A 951 -11.76 -8.06 -46.65
N GLY A 952 -12.10 -9.18 -46.00
CA GLY A 952 -11.31 -9.79 -44.92
C GLY A 952 -11.19 -8.88 -43.71
N ARG A 953 -12.24 -8.12 -43.37
CA ARG A 953 -12.24 -7.11 -42.31
C ARG A 953 -13.48 -7.17 -41.44
N PHE A 954 -13.39 -6.56 -40.26
CA PHE A 954 -14.59 -6.26 -39.48
C PHE A 954 -15.32 -5.03 -40.06
N THR A 955 -16.57 -4.85 -39.68
CA THR A 955 -17.38 -3.70 -40.10
C THR A 955 -18.17 -3.13 -38.94
N VAL A 956 -18.52 -1.85 -39.03
CA VAL A 956 -19.47 -1.19 -38.13
C VAL A 956 -20.36 -0.23 -38.90
N GLU A 957 -21.64 -0.20 -38.55
CA GLU A 957 -22.62 0.72 -39.14
C GLU A 957 -23.75 1.04 -38.15
N SER A 958 -24.51 2.11 -38.41
CA SER A 958 -25.77 2.42 -37.73
C SER A 958 -26.89 2.59 -38.75
N ALA A 959 -27.97 1.82 -38.59
CA ALA A 959 -29.15 1.94 -39.44
C ALA A 959 -29.90 3.30 -39.28
N GLN A 960 -29.56 4.09 -38.26
CA GLN A 960 -30.12 5.42 -38.03
C GLN A 960 -29.28 6.55 -38.63
N VAL A 961 -28.09 6.24 -39.16
CA VAL A 961 -27.17 7.23 -39.72
C VAL A 961 -26.82 6.81 -41.15
N GLU A 962 -27.27 7.59 -42.13
CA GLU A 962 -26.94 7.34 -43.54
C GLU A 962 -25.42 7.41 -43.76
N ASN A 963 -24.90 6.54 -44.62
CA ASN A 963 -23.47 6.46 -44.96
C ASN A 963 -22.53 6.26 -43.74
N SER A 964 -22.99 5.52 -42.72
CA SER A 964 -22.22 5.24 -41.49
C SER A 964 -21.37 3.96 -41.54
N TRP A 965 -21.41 3.21 -42.65
CA TRP A 965 -20.65 1.98 -42.79
C TRP A 965 -19.14 2.26 -42.84
N VAL A 966 -18.38 1.57 -41.99
CA VAL A 966 -16.91 1.65 -41.95
C VAL A 966 -16.30 0.27 -41.75
N ALA A 967 -15.26 -0.02 -42.53
CA ALA A 967 -14.46 -1.23 -42.39
C ALA A 967 -13.34 -1.04 -41.34
N LEU A 968 -13.15 -2.05 -40.50
CA LEU A 968 -12.32 -2.04 -39.29
C LEU A 968 -11.23 -3.11 -39.35
N ASP A 969 -10.07 -2.79 -38.80
CA ASP A 969 -8.95 -3.73 -38.62
C ASP A 969 -9.05 -4.44 -37.28
N VAL A 970 -9.53 -3.73 -36.25
CA VAL A 970 -9.63 -4.26 -34.88
C VAL A 970 -11.02 -4.01 -34.33
N VAL A 971 -11.61 -5.00 -33.66
CA VAL A 971 -12.79 -4.82 -32.80
C VAL A 971 -12.38 -5.09 -31.36
N VAL A 972 -12.70 -4.15 -30.47
CA VAL A 972 -12.49 -4.26 -29.02
C VAL A 972 -13.86 -4.30 -28.35
N ASP A 973 -14.15 -5.38 -27.63
CA ASP A 973 -15.36 -5.48 -26.82
C ASP A 973 -15.12 -4.78 -25.46
N ALA A 974 -15.73 -3.62 -25.25
CA ALA A 974 -15.60 -2.88 -24.00
C ALA A 974 -16.62 -3.33 -22.93
N ARG A 975 -17.40 -4.39 -23.19
CA ARG A 975 -18.33 -4.95 -22.22
C ARG A 975 -17.57 -5.88 -21.27
N VAL A 976 -17.83 -5.74 -19.98
CA VAL A 976 -17.33 -6.69 -18.97
C VAL A 976 -18.27 -7.91 -18.97
N PRO A 977 -17.75 -9.15 -18.93
CA PRO A 977 -18.59 -10.33 -18.81
C PRO A 977 -19.55 -10.23 -17.64
N GLY A 978 -20.82 -10.57 -17.88
CA GLY A 978 -21.84 -10.67 -16.84
C GLY A 978 -21.61 -11.87 -15.93
N THR A 979 -22.25 -11.88 -14.77
CA THR A 979 -22.22 -13.03 -13.85
C THR A 979 -23.02 -14.18 -14.43
N ASP A 980 -22.35 -15.30 -14.71
CA ASP A 980 -23.00 -16.54 -15.15
C ASP A 980 -22.13 -17.74 -14.76
N LEU A 981 -22.54 -18.45 -13.71
CA LEU A 981 -21.83 -19.64 -13.24
C LEU A 981 -21.72 -20.75 -14.29
N THR A 982 -22.68 -20.84 -15.21
CA THR A 982 -22.70 -21.89 -16.24
C THR A 982 -21.68 -21.62 -17.35
N ALA A 983 -21.41 -20.34 -17.61
CA ALA A 983 -20.42 -19.90 -18.59
C ALA A 983 -19.02 -19.69 -17.99
N ASP A 984 -18.88 -19.55 -16.67
CA ASP A 984 -17.58 -19.30 -16.03
C ASP A 984 -16.57 -20.41 -16.33
N ARG A 985 -15.34 -20.02 -16.67
CA ARG A 985 -14.20 -20.90 -16.99
C ARG A 985 -13.30 -21.16 -15.80
N ASP A 986 -13.54 -20.54 -14.66
CA ASP A 986 -12.73 -20.80 -13.48
C ASP A 986 -12.86 -22.29 -13.04
N PRO A 987 -11.75 -23.04 -12.92
CA PRO A 987 -11.79 -24.46 -12.58
C PRO A 987 -12.48 -24.77 -11.24
N LEU A 988 -12.36 -23.87 -10.25
CA LEU A 988 -13.01 -24.06 -8.95
C LEU A 988 -14.53 -23.99 -9.09
N ILE A 989 -15.03 -22.93 -9.75
CA ILE A 989 -16.48 -22.73 -9.95
C ILE A 989 -17.08 -23.87 -10.75
N ARG A 990 -16.42 -24.29 -11.84
CA ARG A 990 -16.85 -25.44 -12.64
C ARG A 990 -16.90 -26.73 -11.84
N GLY A 991 -15.84 -27.02 -11.08
CA GLY A 991 -15.77 -28.21 -10.24
C GLY A 991 -16.91 -28.25 -9.24
N LEU A 992 -17.12 -27.15 -8.49
CA LEU A 992 -18.20 -27.04 -7.51
C LEU A 992 -19.60 -27.19 -8.12
N MET A 993 -19.82 -26.67 -9.34
CA MET A 993 -21.09 -26.86 -10.07
C MET A 993 -21.29 -28.32 -10.50
N VAL A 994 -20.27 -28.97 -11.06
CA VAL A 994 -20.32 -30.37 -11.51
C VAL A 994 -20.54 -31.32 -10.34
N ASP A 995 -19.87 -31.06 -9.22
CA ASP A 995 -19.96 -31.87 -7.99
C ASP A 995 -21.27 -31.59 -7.21
N GLY A 996 -22.05 -30.59 -7.63
CA GLY A 996 -23.31 -30.20 -6.99
C GLY A 996 -23.15 -29.48 -5.64
N GLU A 997 -21.93 -29.02 -5.30
CA GLU A 997 -21.63 -28.28 -4.08
C GLU A 997 -22.14 -26.82 -4.14
N ILE A 998 -22.35 -26.29 -5.34
CA ILE A 998 -23.04 -25.02 -5.58
C ILE A 998 -24.04 -25.18 -6.73
N ARG A 999 -25.01 -24.27 -6.82
CA ARG A 999 -25.92 -24.17 -7.98
C ARG A 999 -26.20 -22.71 -8.34
N THR A 1000 -26.75 -22.51 -9.54
CA THR A 1000 -27.30 -21.22 -9.96
C THR A 1000 -28.60 -20.91 -9.19
N PHE A 1001 -28.79 -19.66 -8.80
CA PHE A 1001 -30.06 -19.18 -8.27
C PHE A 1001 -31.12 -19.19 -9.37
N THR A 1002 -32.18 -19.95 -9.13
CA THR A 1002 -33.34 -20.03 -10.01
C THR A 1002 -34.53 -19.41 -9.31
N ASN A 1003 -35.05 -18.32 -9.88
CA ASN A 1003 -36.32 -17.74 -9.46
C ASN A 1003 -37.45 -18.56 -10.07
N ALA A 1004 -38.06 -19.44 -9.26
CA ALA A 1004 -39.24 -20.21 -9.62
C ALA A 1004 -40.45 -19.60 -8.89
N GLY A 1005 -41.40 -19.03 -9.63
CA GLY A 1005 -42.65 -18.52 -9.06
C GLY A 1005 -43.67 -19.64 -8.81
N ASP A 1006 -44.87 -19.30 -8.36
CA ASP A 1006 -45.99 -20.26 -8.16
C ASP A 1006 -46.57 -20.84 -9.48
N GLY A 1007 -46.02 -20.43 -10.64
CA GLY A 1007 -46.39 -20.90 -11.98
C GLY A 1007 -45.32 -21.78 -12.63
N ALA A 1008 -45.51 -22.13 -13.91
CA ALA A 1008 -44.55 -22.95 -14.67
C ALA A 1008 -43.32 -22.18 -15.21
N GLU A 1009 -43.23 -20.86 -14.98
CA GLU A 1009 -42.13 -20.03 -15.46
C GLU A 1009 -40.99 -19.97 -14.44
N GLU A 1010 -39.79 -20.30 -14.88
CA GLU A 1010 -38.56 -20.23 -14.09
C GLU A 1010 -37.53 -19.33 -14.76
N PHE A 1011 -36.73 -18.64 -13.95
CA PHE A 1011 -35.62 -17.83 -14.44
C PHE A 1011 -34.33 -18.13 -13.64
N ALA A 1012 -33.43 -18.89 -14.26
CA ALA A 1012 -32.06 -19.05 -13.78
C ALA A 1012 -31.28 -17.76 -14.03
N THR A 1013 -30.81 -17.11 -12.96
CA THR A 1013 -30.23 -15.76 -13.06
C THR A 1013 -28.76 -15.74 -13.43
N GLY A 1014 -28.09 -16.89 -13.33
CA GLY A 1014 -26.64 -17.04 -13.51
C GLY A 1014 -25.82 -16.76 -12.24
N GLY A 1015 -26.42 -16.20 -11.19
CA GLY A 1015 -25.78 -15.97 -9.89
C GLY A 1015 -25.69 -17.21 -9.02
N LEU A 1016 -24.79 -17.23 -8.03
CA LEU A 1016 -24.69 -18.33 -7.06
C LEU A 1016 -25.86 -18.28 -6.07
N ASP A 1017 -26.57 -19.40 -5.91
CA ASP A 1017 -27.64 -19.54 -4.91
C ASP A 1017 -27.07 -19.63 -3.49
N CYS A 1018 -27.48 -18.70 -2.62
CA CYS A 1018 -27.03 -18.66 -1.23
C CYS A 1018 -28.18 -18.31 -0.29
N THR A 1019 -28.04 -18.68 0.98
CA THR A 1019 -28.94 -18.20 2.04
C THR A 1019 -28.86 -16.70 2.19
N ASP A 1020 -29.79 -16.15 2.96
CA ASP A 1020 -29.62 -14.83 3.57
C ASP A 1020 -28.38 -14.81 4.48
N SER A 1021 -28.04 -13.65 5.04
CA SER A 1021 -26.93 -13.48 5.98
C SER A 1021 -26.84 -14.65 6.99
N PRO A 1022 -25.69 -15.35 7.10
CA PRO A 1022 -24.35 -14.99 6.64
C PRO A 1022 -23.93 -15.60 5.28
N TYR A 1023 -24.87 -15.81 4.36
CA TYR A 1023 -24.63 -16.11 2.93
C TYR A 1023 -23.94 -17.46 2.66
N HIS A 1024 -24.53 -18.56 3.14
CA HIS A 1024 -24.06 -19.91 2.86
C HIS A 1024 -24.52 -20.39 1.48
N PRO A 1025 -23.69 -21.07 0.67
CA PRO A 1025 -24.13 -21.57 -0.62
C PRO A 1025 -25.15 -22.71 -0.47
N VAL A 1026 -26.08 -22.77 -1.43
CA VAL A 1026 -27.07 -23.84 -1.55
C VAL A 1026 -26.56 -24.86 -2.59
N ARG A 1027 -26.60 -26.14 -2.25
CA ARG A 1027 -26.20 -27.25 -3.11
C ARG A 1027 -27.27 -27.59 -4.14
N ALA A 1028 -26.90 -28.37 -5.16
CA ALA A 1028 -27.83 -28.88 -6.16
C ALA A 1028 -28.99 -29.70 -5.55
N ASP A 1029 -28.75 -30.41 -4.44
CA ASP A 1029 -29.76 -31.17 -3.70
C ASP A 1029 -30.65 -30.32 -2.76
N GLY A 1030 -30.43 -29.00 -2.72
CA GLY A 1030 -31.14 -28.06 -1.85
C GLY A 1030 -30.59 -27.94 -0.43
N SER A 1031 -29.59 -28.74 -0.05
CA SER A 1031 -28.94 -28.62 1.26
C SER A 1031 -28.03 -27.39 1.33
N VAL A 1032 -27.86 -26.83 2.53
CA VAL A 1032 -27.01 -25.64 2.76
C VAL A 1032 -25.63 -26.07 3.28
N ASP A 1033 -24.55 -25.53 2.69
CA ASP A 1033 -23.21 -25.69 3.26
C ASP A 1033 -22.89 -24.60 4.28
N THR A 1034 -23.10 -24.92 5.56
CA THR A 1034 -22.80 -24.01 6.68
C THR A 1034 -21.31 -23.81 6.96
N SER A 1035 -20.43 -24.53 6.26
CA SER A 1035 -18.97 -24.36 6.39
C SER A 1035 -18.35 -23.46 5.32
N THR A 1036 -19.14 -23.01 4.35
CA THR A 1036 -18.71 -22.09 3.28
C THR A 1036 -19.57 -20.83 3.31
N HIS A 1037 -18.97 -19.67 3.05
CA HIS A 1037 -19.68 -18.39 2.88
C HIS A 1037 -19.40 -17.82 1.50
N VAL A 1038 -20.34 -17.07 0.93
CA VAL A 1038 -20.21 -16.44 -0.39
C VAL A 1038 -20.45 -14.94 -0.29
N LEU A 1039 -19.51 -14.13 -0.80
CA LEU A 1039 -19.62 -12.67 -0.74
C LEU A 1039 -19.11 -12.00 -2.02
N GLY A 1040 -19.83 -10.98 -2.48
CA GLY A 1040 -19.42 -10.16 -3.62
C GLY A 1040 -19.98 -10.68 -4.94
N ILE A 1041 -19.21 -10.51 -6.01
CA ILE A 1041 -19.62 -10.83 -7.39
C ILE A 1041 -20.19 -12.23 -7.59
N PRO A 1042 -19.75 -13.29 -6.88
CA PRO A 1042 -20.32 -14.63 -7.09
C PRO A 1042 -21.80 -14.70 -6.75
N SER A 1043 -22.30 -13.86 -5.83
CA SER A 1043 -23.72 -13.76 -5.51
C SER A 1043 -24.45 -12.64 -6.26
N GLU A 1044 -23.82 -11.98 -7.25
CA GLU A 1044 -24.53 -11.06 -8.15
C GLU A 1044 -25.67 -11.79 -8.87
N TYR A 1045 -26.80 -11.13 -9.07
CA TYR A 1045 -28.06 -11.66 -9.61
C TYR A 1045 -28.85 -12.61 -8.68
N THR A 1046 -28.26 -13.08 -7.59
CA THR A 1046 -29.00 -13.51 -6.39
C THR A 1046 -29.25 -12.30 -5.49
N ARG A 1047 -28.22 -11.46 -5.39
CA ARG A 1047 -28.22 -10.15 -4.76
C ARG A 1047 -27.83 -9.12 -5.82
N TRP A 1048 -28.47 -7.98 -5.80
CA TRP A 1048 -28.22 -6.93 -6.78
C TRP A 1048 -27.12 -5.97 -6.34
N PHE A 1049 -26.22 -5.61 -7.27
CA PHE A 1049 -25.21 -4.56 -7.08
C PHE A 1049 -24.11 -4.92 -6.06
N THR A 1050 -23.67 -6.17 -6.06
CA THR A 1050 -22.57 -6.69 -5.23
C THR A 1050 -21.18 -6.29 -5.73
N GLN A 1051 -21.09 -5.78 -6.96
CA GLN A 1051 -19.86 -5.32 -7.62
C GLN A 1051 -19.18 -4.12 -6.94
N VAL A 1052 -19.82 -3.51 -5.94
CA VAL A 1052 -19.21 -2.45 -5.12
C VAL A 1052 -17.95 -2.97 -4.43
N GLY A 1053 -16.83 -2.31 -4.73
CA GLY A 1053 -15.51 -2.65 -4.21
C GLY A 1053 -15.11 -1.91 -2.93
N SER A 1054 -15.95 -1.05 -2.35
CA SER A 1054 -15.56 -0.24 -1.19
C SER A 1054 -16.71 0.08 -0.24
N GLY A 1055 -16.37 0.42 1.01
CA GLY A 1055 -17.27 1.08 1.95
C GLY A 1055 -17.29 2.60 1.76
N ARG A 1056 -18.22 3.28 2.45
CA ARG A 1056 -18.24 4.73 2.66
C ARG A 1056 -17.86 5.03 4.10
N PRO A 1057 -17.13 6.14 4.39
CA PRO A 1057 -16.91 6.59 5.76
C PRO A 1057 -18.22 6.83 6.53
N GLY A 1058 -18.19 6.68 7.86
CA GLY A 1058 -19.36 6.80 8.72
C GLY A 1058 -20.07 5.46 8.98
N LEU A 1059 -21.41 5.45 9.02
CA LEU A 1059 -22.15 4.21 9.35
C LEU A 1059 -22.06 3.16 8.25
N TRP A 1060 -22.07 1.91 8.68
CA TRP A 1060 -21.91 0.75 7.81
C TRP A 1060 -23.05 0.58 6.81
N GLY A 1061 -22.70 0.66 5.53
CA GLY A 1061 -23.54 0.13 4.45
C GLY A 1061 -23.48 -1.40 4.38
N SER A 1062 -24.19 -1.98 3.41
CA SER A 1062 -24.17 -3.44 3.18
C SER A 1062 -22.75 -4.00 2.96
N PHE A 1063 -21.83 -3.21 2.37
CA PHE A 1063 -20.45 -3.64 2.15
C PHE A 1063 -19.78 -4.13 3.45
N THR A 1064 -19.83 -3.31 4.50
CA THR A 1064 -19.23 -3.62 5.80
C THR A 1064 -20.11 -4.55 6.64
N ARG A 1065 -21.45 -4.36 6.61
CA ARG A 1065 -22.38 -5.21 7.38
C ARG A 1065 -22.34 -6.67 6.95
N ASP A 1066 -22.30 -6.94 5.64
CA ASP A 1066 -22.22 -8.32 5.13
C ASP A 1066 -20.91 -8.98 5.54
N ALA A 1067 -19.81 -8.23 5.47
CA ALA A 1067 -18.49 -8.72 5.87
C ALA A 1067 -18.43 -9.00 7.39
N ASP A 1068 -19.06 -8.15 8.20
CA ASP A 1068 -19.14 -8.34 9.65
C ASP A 1068 -19.96 -9.56 10.04
N ALA A 1069 -21.10 -9.78 9.38
CA ALA A 1069 -21.94 -10.96 9.62
C ALA A 1069 -21.21 -12.27 9.30
N ILE A 1070 -20.43 -12.29 8.20
CA ILE A 1070 -19.57 -13.44 7.89
C ILE A 1070 -18.46 -13.58 8.94
N ALA A 1071 -17.78 -12.50 9.30
CA ALA A 1071 -16.72 -12.52 10.31
C ALA A 1071 -17.22 -13.04 11.67
N GLU A 1072 -18.42 -12.64 12.08
CA GLU A 1072 -19.11 -13.15 13.27
C GLU A 1072 -19.39 -14.65 13.15
N ALA A 1073 -20.00 -15.08 12.04
CA ALA A 1073 -20.33 -16.48 11.81
C ALA A 1073 -19.09 -17.36 11.83
N LEU A 1074 -17.96 -16.90 11.26
CA LEU A 1074 -16.69 -17.64 11.20
C LEU A 1074 -16.15 -18.03 12.58
N VAL A 1075 -16.26 -17.16 13.59
CA VAL A 1075 -15.74 -17.42 14.94
C VAL A 1075 -16.82 -17.90 15.93
N GLY A 1076 -18.11 -17.71 15.61
CA GLY A 1076 -19.24 -18.20 16.39
C GLY A 1076 -19.63 -19.66 16.16
N VAL A 1077 -20.57 -20.16 16.98
CA VAL A 1077 -21.27 -21.44 16.75
C VAL A 1077 -22.22 -21.23 15.57
N ALA A 1078 -22.14 -22.07 14.54
CA ALA A 1078 -22.90 -21.91 13.30
C ALA A 1078 -24.41 -21.81 13.56
N GLY A 1079 -25.00 -20.63 13.36
CA GLY A 1079 -26.44 -20.44 13.24
C GLY A 1079 -26.89 -20.82 11.83
N VAL A 1080 -27.93 -21.63 11.72
CA VAL A 1080 -28.46 -22.08 10.42
C VAL A 1080 -29.37 -20.99 9.85
N GLY A 1081 -28.93 -20.28 8.81
CA GLY A 1081 -29.79 -19.42 7.99
C GLY A 1081 -30.79 -20.26 7.18
N ARG A 1082 -32.00 -19.74 6.91
CA ARG A 1082 -33.02 -20.45 6.13
C ARG A 1082 -32.74 -20.38 4.61
N PRO A 1083 -33.01 -21.45 3.83
CA PRO A 1083 -32.94 -21.43 2.36
C PRO A 1083 -33.90 -20.41 1.74
N ALA A 1084 -33.55 -19.84 0.59
CA ALA A 1084 -34.38 -18.86 -0.12
C ALA A 1084 -35.70 -19.46 -0.68
N ALA A 1085 -35.69 -20.72 -1.08
CA ALA A 1085 -36.85 -21.41 -1.67
C ALA A 1085 -38.00 -21.66 -0.67
N ASP A 1086 -37.73 -21.67 0.64
CA ASP A 1086 -38.74 -21.95 1.68
C ASP A 1086 -39.47 -20.69 2.18
N ARG A 1087 -39.31 -19.53 1.51
CA ARG A 1087 -39.79 -18.22 1.99
C ARG A 1087 -41.06 -17.68 1.34
N VAL A 1088 -41.80 -18.51 0.60
CA VAL A 1088 -43.26 -18.29 0.48
C VAL A 1088 -43.84 -18.58 1.87
N LEU A 1089 -43.86 -17.58 2.78
CA LEU A 1089 -44.89 -17.35 3.83
C LEU A 1089 -44.48 -16.64 5.15
N LEU A 1090 -43.23 -16.29 5.46
CA LEU A 1090 -42.96 -15.68 6.80
C LEU A 1090 -41.98 -14.51 6.78
N GLY A 1091 -42.55 -13.31 6.72
CA GLY A 1091 -41.91 -12.06 7.14
C GLY A 1091 -42.01 -11.86 8.66
N GLY A 1092 -41.00 -11.21 9.26
CA GLY A 1092 -41.05 -10.73 10.63
C GLY A 1092 -39.69 -10.64 11.33
N ALA A 1093 -39.34 -9.40 11.71
CA ALA A 1093 -38.41 -8.96 12.77
C ALA A 1093 -36.90 -8.94 12.47
N GLY A 1094 -36.30 -7.76 12.68
CA GLY A 1094 -34.86 -7.52 12.82
C GLY A 1094 -34.40 -6.15 12.32
#